data_AF-A0AAN9UT02-F1
#
_entry.id   AF-A0AAN9UT02-F1
#
_cell.length_a   1.000
_cell.length_b   1.000
_cell.length_c   1.000
_cell.angle_alpha   90.00
_cell.angle_beta   90.00
_cell.angle_gamma   90.00
#
_symmetry.space_group_name_H-M   'P 1'
#
loop_
_entity.id
_entity.type
_entity.pdbx_description
1 polymer ?
#
loop_
_entity_poly.entity_id
_entity_poly.type
_entity_poly.pdbx_seq_one_letter_code
_entity_poly.pdbx_strand_id
1 'polypeptide(L)'
;MPAPAVPEISEEVLHDSIEARTESLISLRELGPPDLVHLLKQNLRNTGKQLGVYHHVTGVDASSSASLAAYINTLTYKEHGQTATHKIVEGLYCCYNAFSRLDMRVHVTIPGTVESYCIDERGDKRKATDDLWLETYLCSVLRAYSYADDGSGDTIRKIMGVRRFNPVTNTETEHRFLSAAEQLFFRGWQLGSDSVVQVPNNVSNHLTAGLLKYFHTTGRFVSAVNLFEKLRTQNVEVSSLLAKVLFMGQEEVQGVRVLYQALKDSPMDYVMLDAQAEFLLKKAQATQAPEQKEERLKMALGCADRSTVAAPSEFGTWARLAQIYVAMEDWENALTILNSCPMFTYQDKDAPIMPEPKDVHLPTLPETRLDEIDSEPEARYSEQVDPSLLNLRAASYRGTFKQAYNILTEMTAKIGWDQLLKIRSTVFVMEDEYRSERLDTAQQAHARNASTDGLRGTPDATLNGDHTDEEDEEKSEAKTGDANSSTPTITNENGTTSDKSSTNGKGEEPSVEKPTHTIDPGEVKADGDTVCTLPASDGGHDEERSNADTTQSATTDEHLSRLNNKRLCERWLDSLFMVLYEDLRVYTIWRTQMAQYRAQSMQYKKSAEEWEILGSLAERLQHHEEAVEAYRACLAARFSPKALSGILRVYEKQKNTRDTIASVIRLVTWQYRWYSEFSPELLHTIRTLIEEEGAVKVRSIIQATSMPQSVLDLTHHYAALCATFRSSGTDG
;
A
#
# COMPACT_ATOMS: atom_id res chain seq x y z
N MET A 1 0.64 28.31 -20.89
CA MET A 1 1.60 27.23 -20.61
C MET A 1 1.59 26.26 -21.77
N PRO A 2 2.69 25.55 -22.04
CA PRO A 2 2.69 24.45 -23.01
C PRO A 2 1.92 23.26 -22.44
N ALA A 3 0.68 23.08 -22.87
CA ALA A 3 -0.10 21.89 -22.53
C ALA A 3 0.63 20.63 -23.05
N PRO A 4 0.59 19.48 -22.33
CA PRO A 4 1.54 18.39 -22.55
C PRO A 4 1.49 17.88 -23.98
N ALA A 5 2.57 17.24 -24.42
CA ALA A 5 2.56 16.46 -25.64
C ALA A 5 1.40 15.43 -25.61
N VAL A 6 0.97 15.01 -26.79
CA VAL A 6 -0.11 14.03 -26.95
C VAL A 6 0.56 12.71 -27.28
N PRO A 7 0.63 11.74 -26.35
CA PRO A 7 0.99 10.37 -26.71
C PRO A 7 -0.09 9.81 -27.63
N GLU A 8 0.29 8.96 -28.59
CA GLU A 8 -0.65 8.34 -29.52
C GLU A 8 -0.35 6.84 -29.60
N ILE A 9 -1.34 6.03 -29.22
CA ILE A 9 -1.27 4.57 -29.29
C ILE A 9 -2.14 4.15 -30.48
N SER A 10 -1.54 3.51 -31.48
CA SER A 10 -2.24 3.11 -32.70
C SER A 10 -2.90 1.75 -32.53
N GLU A 11 -4.18 1.64 -32.89
CA GLU A 11 -4.92 0.37 -32.89
C GLU A 11 -4.47 -0.54 -34.05
N GLU A 12 -4.52 -1.86 -33.86
CA GLU A 12 -4.42 -2.81 -34.97
C GLU A 12 -5.75 -2.90 -35.73
N VAL A 13 -6.85 -3.06 -35.00
CA VAL A 13 -8.24 -3.08 -35.49
C VAL A 13 -8.95 -1.80 -35.04
N LEU A 14 -9.70 -1.15 -35.92
CA LEU A 14 -10.40 0.09 -35.59
C LEU A 14 -11.45 -0.13 -34.50
N HIS A 15 -11.43 0.74 -33.48
CA HIS A 15 -12.33 0.78 -32.32
C HIS A 15 -12.13 -0.32 -31.26
N ASP A 16 -11.09 -1.14 -31.39
CA ASP A 16 -10.75 -2.22 -30.45
C ASP A 16 -10.52 -1.70 -29.00
N SER A 17 -9.94 -0.50 -28.85
CA SER A 17 -9.79 0.15 -27.52
C SER A 17 -11.13 0.55 -26.87
N ILE A 18 -12.18 0.78 -27.69
CA ILE A 18 -13.53 1.13 -27.23
C ILE A 18 -14.30 -0.14 -26.84
N GLU A 19 -14.09 -1.23 -27.58
CA GLU A 19 -14.66 -2.54 -27.27
C GLU A 19 -14.06 -3.10 -25.97
N ALA A 20 -12.73 -3.14 -25.84
CA ALA A 20 -12.03 -3.53 -24.61
C ALA A 20 -12.41 -2.68 -23.38
N ARG A 21 -12.61 -1.36 -23.56
CA ARG A 21 -13.17 -0.50 -22.49
C ARG A 21 -14.59 -0.88 -22.11
N THR A 22 -15.40 -1.35 -23.04
CA THR A 22 -16.80 -1.74 -22.79
C THR A 22 -16.86 -3.08 -22.07
N GLU A 23 -16.05 -4.06 -22.47
CA GLU A 23 -15.95 -5.36 -21.79
C GLU A 23 -15.45 -5.25 -20.35
N SER A 24 -14.48 -4.35 -20.10
CA SER A 24 -13.93 -4.13 -18.76
C SER A 24 -14.88 -3.43 -17.78
N LEU A 25 -16.01 -2.84 -18.21
CA LEU A 25 -16.96 -2.18 -17.30
C LEU A 25 -17.49 -3.11 -16.19
N ILE A 26 -17.66 -4.39 -16.50
CA ILE A 26 -18.18 -5.41 -15.56
C ILE A 26 -17.19 -5.71 -14.43
N SER A 27 -15.87 -5.53 -14.66
CA SER A 27 -14.83 -5.84 -13.67
C SER A 27 -14.45 -4.67 -12.76
N LEU A 28 -14.84 -3.42 -13.09
CA LEU A 28 -14.48 -2.22 -12.32
C LEU A 28 -15.07 -2.23 -10.91
N ARG A 29 -14.27 -1.86 -9.90
CA ARG A 29 -14.71 -1.89 -8.48
C ARG A 29 -14.44 -0.61 -7.69
N GLU A 30 -13.50 0.23 -8.12
CA GLU A 30 -13.17 1.49 -7.45
C GLU A 30 -13.74 2.69 -8.24
N LEU A 31 -12.99 3.80 -8.28
CA LEU A 31 -13.32 4.99 -9.07
C LEU A 31 -13.33 4.74 -10.59
N GLY A 32 -12.82 3.60 -11.08
CA GLY A 32 -12.66 3.27 -12.50
C GLY A 32 -11.36 3.79 -13.13
N PRO A 33 -10.99 3.29 -14.32
CA PRO A 33 -9.72 3.58 -14.99
C PRO A 33 -9.68 5.04 -15.49
N PRO A 34 -8.49 5.56 -15.86
CA PRO A 34 -8.35 6.84 -16.56
C PRO A 34 -9.32 6.97 -17.73
N ASP A 35 -9.70 8.21 -18.02
CA ASP A 35 -10.60 8.50 -19.13
C ASP A 35 -9.91 8.09 -20.45
N LEU A 36 -10.67 7.53 -21.38
CA LEU A 36 -10.19 7.12 -22.69
C LEU A 36 -10.56 8.18 -23.71
N VAL A 37 -9.61 8.53 -24.58
CA VAL A 37 -9.85 9.41 -25.72
C VAL A 37 -9.40 8.69 -26.97
N HIS A 38 -10.36 8.31 -27.80
CA HIS A 38 -10.15 7.70 -29.11
C HIS A 38 -10.33 8.76 -30.21
N LEU A 39 -9.51 8.68 -31.25
CA LEU A 39 -9.50 9.58 -32.40
C LEU A 39 -9.43 8.78 -33.70
N LEU A 40 -10.35 9.06 -34.61
CA LEU A 40 -10.32 8.50 -35.97
C LEU A 40 -9.60 9.47 -36.91
N LYS A 41 -8.37 9.12 -37.30
CA LYS A 41 -7.53 9.90 -38.22
C LYS A 41 -7.70 9.39 -39.64
N GLN A 42 -7.98 10.29 -40.58
CA GLN A 42 -8.06 10.00 -42.02
C GLN A 42 -6.84 10.57 -42.74
N ASN A 43 -6.19 9.78 -43.59
CA ASN A 43 -5.04 10.25 -44.36
C ASN A 43 -5.45 11.27 -45.44
N LEU A 44 -4.75 12.40 -45.52
CA LEU A 44 -5.07 13.49 -46.44
C LEU A 44 -4.86 13.13 -47.93
N ARG A 45 -3.96 12.17 -48.22
CA ARG A 45 -3.68 11.70 -49.58
C ARG A 45 -4.47 10.45 -49.96
N ASN A 46 -4.98 9.70 -48.99
CA ASN A 46 -5.78 8.50 -49.22
C ASN A 46 -6.93 8.43 -48.21
N THR A 47 -8.07 9.00 -48.59
CA THR A 47 -9.28 9.07 -47.75
C THR A 47 -9.86 7.71 -47.39
N GLY A 48 -9.51 6.63 -48.11
CA GLY A 48 -9.92 5.27 -47.80
C GLY A 48 -9.11 4.60 -46.68
N LYS A 49 -8.01 5.21 -46.22
CA LYS A 49 -7.24 4.74 -45.06
C LYS A 49 -7.54 5.59 -43.83
N GLN A 50 -8.26 4.98 -42.89
CA GLN A 50 -8.45 5.48 -41.54
C GLN A 50 -7.48 4.77 -40.58
N LEU A 51 -7.10 5.46 -39.53
CA LEU A 51 -6.26 4.99 -38.43
C LEU A 51 -6.96 5.38 -37.13
N GLY A 52 -7.27 4.40 -36.29
CA GLY A 52 -7.68 4.63 -34.92
C GLY A 52 -6.45 4.84 -34.05
N VAL A 53 -6.42 5.94 -33.32
CA VAL A 53 -5.43 6.15 -32.25
C VAL A 53 -6.14 6.51 -30.96
N TYR A 54 -5.56 6.14 -29.83
CA TYR A 54 -6.09 6.49 -28.53
C TYR A 54 -5.00 6.93 -27.56
N HIS A 55 -5.42 7.62 -26.51
CA HIS A 55 -4.62 7.94 -25.34
C HIS A 55 -5.49 8.04 -24.10
N HIS A 56 -4.85 8.01 -22.94
CA HIS A 56 -5.52 8.15 -21.67
C HIS A 56 -5.40 9.57 -21.12
N VAL A 57 -6.37 9.98 -20.31
CA VAL A 57 -6.34 11.30 -19.68
C VAL A 57 -6.97 11.29 -18.28
N THR A 58 -6.50 12.18 -17.41
CA THR A 58 -7.16 12.53 -16.14
C THR A 58 -7.15 14.04 -15.95
N GLY A 59 -8.13 14.56 -15.20
CA GLY A 59 -8.19 15.98 -14.82
C GLY A 59 -8.78 16.96 -15.85
N VAL A 60 -9.39 16.45 -16.93
CA VAL A 60 -10.22 17.27 -17.83
C VAL A 60 -11.57 17.56 -17.15
N ASP A 61 -12.10 18.76 -17.37
CA ASP A 61 -13.43 19.15 -16.90
C ASP A 61 -14.53 18.28 -17.55
N ALA A 62 -15.10 17.37 -16.76
CA ALA A 62 -16.20 16.49 -17.15
C ALA A 62 -17.58 17.01 -16.69
N SER A 63 -17.71 18.30 -16.36
CA SER A 63 -19.00 18.89 -15.95
C SER A 63 -20.05 18.98 -17.05
N SER A 64 -19.66 18.85 -18.32
CA SER A 64 -20.59 18.84 -19.45
C SER A 64 -20.00 18.15 -20.68
N SER A 65 -20.88 17.71 -21.59
CA SER A 65 -20.46 17.24 -22.92
C SER A 65 -19.75 18.30 -23.75
N ALA A 66 -20.06 19.59 -23.54
CA ALA A 66 -19.38 20.71 -24.19
C ALA A 66 -17.92 20.85 -23.74
N SER A 67 -17.62 20.68 -22.45
CA SER A 67 -16.25 20.71 -21.91
C SER A 67 -15.39 19.59 -22.51
N LEU A 68 -15.93 18.37 -22.59
CA LEU A 68 -15.24 17.22 -23.18
C LEU A 68 -15.05 17.35 -24.70
N ALA A 69 -16.06 17.85 -25.42
CA ALA A 69 -15.93 18.16 -26.84
C ALA A 69 -14.92 19.29 -27.12
N ALA A 70 -14.84 20.30 -26.24
CA ALA A 70 -13.83 21.33 -26.32
C ALA A 70 -12.40 20.75 -26.19
N TYR A 71 -12.18 19.77 -25.30
CA TYR A 71 -10.90 19.07 -25.20
C TYR A 71 -10.54 18.34 -26.51
N ILE A 72 -11.47 17.59 -27.12
CA ILE A 72 -11.24 16.95 -28.45
C ILE A 72 -10.87 18.00 -29.50
N ASN A 73 -11.57 19.14 -29.52
CA ASN A 73 -11.26 20.25 -30.42
C ASN A 73 -9.85 20.83 -30.19
N THR A 74 -9.31 20.82 -28.96
CA THR A 74 -7.90 21.26 -28.76
C THR A 74 -6.88 20.35 -29.43
N LEU A 75 -7.20 19.06 -29.61
CA LEU A 75 -6.32 18.08 -30.25
C LEU A 75 -6.27 18.28 -31.77
N THR A 76 -7.40 18.66 -32.39
CA THR A 76 -7.43 18.90 -33.84
C THR A 76 -6.55 20.08 -34.22
N TYR A 77 -6.60 21.21 -33.51
CA TYR A 77 -5.72 22.35 -33.78
C TYR A 77 -4.22 22.02 -33.67
N LYS A 78 -3.82 21.09 -32.79
CA LYS A 78 -2.41 20.68 -32.65
C LYS A 78 -1.88 19.90 -33.86
N GLU A 79 -2.70 19.18 -34.61
CA GLU A 79 -2.25 18.44 -35.82
C GLU A 79 -1.92 19.33 -37.01
N HIS A 80 -2.38 20.59 -37.05
CA HIS A 80 -2.30 21.47 -38.23
C HIS A 80 -0.90 22.09 -38.48
N GLY A 81 0.17 21.37 -38.16
CA GLY A 81 1.55 21.74 -38.50
C GLY A 81 1.83 21.63 -40.01
N GLN A 82 2.94 22.23 -40.47
CA GLN A 82 3.31 22.28 -41.90
C GLN A 82 3.58 20.91 -42.56
N THR A 83 3.58 19.83 -41.78
CA THR A 83 3.82 18.44 -42.20
C THR A 83 2.63 17.50 -41.90
N ALA A 84 1.44 18.03 -41.62
CA ALA A 84 0.24 17.23 -41.36
C ALA A 84 -0.04 16.22 -42.51
N THR A 85 -0.06 14.93 -42.18
CA THR A 85 -0.35 13.83 -43.14
C THR A 85 -1.75 13.25 -42.97
N HIS A 86 -2.36 13.49 -41.80
CA HIS A 86 -3.68 13.02 -41.42
C HIS A 86 -4.51 14.21 -40.92
N LYS A 87 -5.82 14.00 -40.82
CA LYS A 87 -6.77 14.87 -40.12
C LYS A 87 -7.64 14.02 -39.20
N ILE A 88 -7.94 14.51 -38.00
CA ILE A 88 -9.00 13.92 -37.16
C ILE A 88 -10.36 14.18 -37.81
N VAL A 89 -11.16 13.11 -37.97
CA VAL A 89 -12.53 13.15 -38.51
C VAL A 89 -13.54 12.90 -37.42
N GLU A 90 -13.25 12.00 -36.48
CA GLU A 90 -14.11 11.68 -35.34
C GLU A 90 -13.27 11.59 -34.07
N GLY A 91 -13.87 11.87 -32.93
CA GLY A 91 -13.27 11.66 -31.62
C GLY A 91 -14.30 11.20 -30.60
N LEU A 92 -13.93 10.29 -29.72
CA LEU A 92 -14.76 9.75 -28.66
C LEU A 92 -14.05 9.95 -27.31
N TYR A 93 -14.68 10.66 -26.39
CA TYR A 93 -14.22 10.77 -25.00
C TYR A 93 -15.09 9.87 -24.12
N CYS A 94 -14.47 8.99 -23.32
CA CYS A 94 -15.15 8.11 -22.37
C CYS A 94 -14.70 8.39 -20.93
N CYS A 95 -15.64 8.76 -20.05
CA CYS A 95 -15.42 9.04 -18.62
C CYS A 95 -16.32 8.12 -17.77
N TYR A 96 -15.74 7.40 -16.81
CA TYR A 96 -16.51 6.43 -16.00
C TYR A 96 -17.15 7.08 -14.77
N ASN A 97 -18.46 6.93 -14.61
CA ASN A 97 -19.20 7.31 -13.41
C ASN A 97 -19.27 6.12 -12.44
N ALA A 98 -18.56 6.20 -11.32
CA ALA A 98 -18.54 5.13 -10.32
C ALA A 98 -19.78 5.12 -9.39
N PHE A 99 -20.53 6.22 -9.25
CA PHE A 99 -21.77 6.24 -8.47
C PHE A 99 -22.87 5.41 -9.14
N SER A 100 -23.08 5.62 -10.44
CA SER A 100 -24.12 4.95 -11.23
C SER A 100 -23.60 3.74 -12.03
N ARG A 101 -22.29 3.49 -12.03
CA ARG A 101 -21.57 2.46 -12.83
C ARG A 101 -21.88 2.54 -14.33
N LEU A 102 -21.76 3.75 -14.88
CA LEU A 102 -22.01 4.04 -16.29
C LEU A 102 -20.77 4.69 -16.93
N ASP A 103 -20.43 4.31 -18.14
CA ASP A 103 -19.39 4.97 -18.95
C ASP A 103 -20.03 6.09 -19.78
N MET A 104 -19.81 7.34 -19.40
CA MET A 104 -20.30 8.52 -20.13
C MET A 104 -19.45 8.71 -21.38
N ARG A 105 -20.08 8.79 -22.54
CA ARG A 105 -19.41 8.91 -23.84
C ARG A 105 -19.86 10.17 -24.58
N VAL A 106 -18.88 10.93 -25.07
CA VAL A 106 -19.08 12.10 -25.92
C VAL A 106 -18.43 11.84 -27.27
N HIS A 107 -19.27 11.65 -28.28
CA HIS A 107 -18.84 11.43 -29.66
C HIS A 107 -18.89 12.76 -30.43
N VAL A 108 -17.78 13.12 -31.08
CA VAL A 108 -17.61 14.36 -31.82
C VAL A 108 -17.24 14.02 -33.26
N THR A 109 -18.19 14.21 -34.19
CA THR A 109 -17.94 14.12 -35.63
C THR A 109 -17.56 15.49 -36.17
N ILE A 110 -16.46 15.58 -36.91
CA ILE A 110 -15.89 16.83 -37.39
C ILE A 110 -16.17 16.99 -38.90
N PRO A 111 -16.83 18.09 -39.34
CA PRO A 111 -17.23 19.26 -38.55
C PRO A 111 -18.66 19.19 -37.99
N GLY A 112 -18.79 19.31 -36.65
CA GLY A 112 -19.93 20.00 -36.03
C GLY A 112 -20.99 19.17 -35.29
N THR A 113 -20.94 17.84 -35.25
CA THR A 113 -21.92 17.04 -34.48
C THR A 113 -21.32 16.57 -33.16
N VAL A 114 -21.97 16.88 -32.06
CA VAL A 114 -21.64 16.35 -30.72
C VAL A 114 -22.82 15.54 -30.20
N GLU A 115 -22.61 14.24 -29.99
CA GLU A 115 -23.58 13.34 -29.38
C GLU A 115 -23.08 12.92 -28.00
N SER A 116 -23.95 12.92 -27.00
CA SER A 116 -23.61 12.47 -25.64
C SER A 116 -24.59 11.43 -25.14
N TYR A 117 -24.07 10.26 -24.77
CA TYR A 117 -24.81 9.12 -24.25
C TYR A 117 -24.02 8.46 -23.13
N CYS A 118 -24.61 7.52 -22.40
CA CYS A 118 -23.91 6.67 -21.46
C CYS A 118 -24.09 5.19 -21.84
N ILE A 119 -23.12 4.37 -21.47
CA ILE A 119 -23.16 2.91 -21.63
C ILE A 119 -23.16 2.27 -20.23
N ASP A 120 -24.00 1.27 -20.04
CA ASP A 120 -24.02 0.47 -18.81
C ASP A 120 -23.12 -0.78 -18.87
N GLU A 121 -23.03 -1.51 -17.76
CA GLU A 121 -22.28 -2.78 -17.65
C GLU A 121 -22.68 -3.85 -18.68
N ARG A 122 -23.80 -3.69 -19.42
CA ARG A 122 -24.28 -4.63 -20.45
C ARG A 122 -23.94 -4.17 -21.88
N GLY A 123 -23.42 -2.96 -22.05
CA GLY A 123 -23.22 -2.33 -23.35
C GLY A 123 -24.42 -1.53 -23.86
N ASP A 124 -25.53 -1.44 -23.10
CA ASP A 124 -26.75 -0.76 -23.55
C ASP A 124 -26.59 0.77 -23.51
N LYS A 125 -26.94 1.44 -24.62
CA LYS A 125 -26.90 2.92 -24.71
C LYS A 125 -28.08 3.55 -23.97
N ARG A 126 -27.78 4.48 -23.07
CA ARG A 126 -28.73 5.27 -22.27
C ARG A 126 -28.50 6.77 -22.48
N LYS A 127 -29.48 7.60 -22.11
CA LYS A 127 -29.40 9.07 -22.21
C LYS A 127 -28.59 9.64 -21.05
N ALA A 128 -27.59 10.47 -21.36
CA ALA A 128 -26.91 11.29 -20.37
C ALA A 128 -27.85 12.38 -19.80
N THR A 129 -28.05 12.39 -18.48
CA THR A 129 -28.81 13.41 -17.74
C THR A 129 -27.87 14.32 -16.96
N ASP A 130 -28.36 15.47 -16.51
CA ASP A 130 -27.55 16.46 -15.78
C ASP A 130 -27.06 15.92 -14.43
N ASP A 131 -27.86 15.10 -13.74
CA ASP A 131 -27.45 14.41 -12.50
C ASP A 131 -26.28 13.45 -12.74
N LEU A 132 -26.28 12.73 -13.87
CA LEU A 132 -25.17 11.85 -14.25
C LEU A 132 -23.91 12.66 -14.58
N TRP A 133 -24.04 13.84 -15.20
CA TRP A 133 -22.90 14.74 -15.41
C TRP A 133 -22.30 15.27 -14.10
N LEU A 134 -23.13 15.58 -13.10
CA LEU A 134 -22.68 15.98 -11.77
C LEU A 134 -21.87 14.87 -11.07
N GLU A 135 -22.38 13.64 -11.10
CA GLU A 135 -21.69 12.45 -10.60
C GLU A 135 -20.37 12.21 -11.32
N THR A 136 -20.37 12.25 -12.67
CA THR A 136 -19.18 12.05 -13.50
C THR A 136 -18.11 13.10 -13.27
N TYR A 137 -18.49 14.37 -13.11
CA TYR A 137 -17.58 15.45 -12.77
C TYR A 137 -16.88 15.19 -11.42
N LEU A 138 -17.64 14.82 -10.39
CA LEU A 138 -17.04 14.49 -9.09
C LEU A 138 -16.11 13.28 -9.19
N CYS A 139 -16.51 12.22 -9.91
CA CYS A 139 -15.66 11.07 -10.17
C CYS A 139 -14.37 11.45 -10.94
N SER A 140 -14.42 12.33 -11.95
CA SER A 140 -13.23 12.70 -12.73
C SER A 140 -12.20 13.49 -11.91
N VAL A 141 -12.67 14.38 -11.01
CA VAL A 141 -11.79 15.10 -10.07
C VAL A 141 -11.14 14.14 -9.07
N LEU A 142 -11.92 13.24 -8.45
CA LEU A 142 -11.39 12.24 -7.51
C LEU A 142 -10.40 11.28 -8.20
N ARG A 143 -10.71 10.83 -9.42
CA ARG A 143 -9.82 10.02 -10.25
C ARG A 143 -8.51 10.77 -10.54
N ALA A 144 -8.56 12.04 -10.89
CA ALA A 144 -7.36 12.84 -11.13
C ALA A 144 -6.44 12.91 -9.89
N TYR A 145 -7.00 13.04 -8.67
CA TYR A 145 -6.23 12.98 -7.41
C TYR A 145 -5.71 11.58 -7.07
N SER A 146 -6.43 10.51 -7.46
CA SER A 146 -6.03 9.12 -7.21
C SER A 146 -4.91 8.63 -8.16
N TYR A 147 -4.95 9.03 -9.43
CA TYR A 147 -3.95 8.62 -10.45
C TYR A 147 -2.82 9.65 -10.63
N ALA A 148 -2.79 10.70 -9.81
CA ALA A 148 -1.66 11.62 -9.72
C ALA A 148 -0.46 10.95 -9.03
N ASP A 149 0.74 11.36 -9.45
CA ASP A 149 2.01 10.81 -8.97
C ASP A 149 2.52 11.59 -7.74
N ASP A 150 3.14 10.88 -6.81
CA ASP A 150 3.75 11.44 -5.59
C ASP A 150 5.18 11.97 -5.83
N GLY A 151 5.63 12.04 -7.08
CA GLY A 151 6.99 12.40 -7.46
C GLY A 151 7.95 11.20 -7.52
N SER A 152 7.54 10.00 -7.10
CA SER A 152 8.39 8.80 -7.21
C SER A 152 8.46 8.25 -8.64
N GLY A 153 7.46 8.52 -9.47
CA GLY A 153 7.30 7.94 -10.80
C GLY A 153 6.74 6.51 -10.83
N ASP A 154 6.49 5.88 -9.67
CA ASP A 154 5.91 4.53 -9.58
C ASP A 154 4.50 4.48 -10.21
N THR A 155 3.72 5.57 -10.18
CA THR A 155 2.36 5.60 -10.77
C THR A 155 2.36 5.95 -12.25
N ILE A 156 3.30 6.79 -12.69
CA ILE A 156 3.42 7.23 -14.09
C ILE A 156 3.75 6.06 -15.01
N ARG A 157 4.59 5.13 -14.55
CA ARG A 157 5.02 3.95 -15.32
C ARG A 157 3.96 2.84 -15.42
N LYS A 158 2.93 2.82 -14.57
CA LYS A 158 1.91 1.75 -14.56
C LYS A 158 1.01 1.74 -15.81
N ILE A 159 0.72 2.90 -16.40
CA ILE A 159 -0.23 3.04 -17.51
C ILE A 159 0.42 3.89 -18.61
N MET A 160 0.54 3.33 -19.80
CA MET A 160 1.10 3.99 -20.97
C MET A 160 0.23 5.19 -21.41
N GLY A 161 0.87 6.29 -21.83
CA GLY A 161 0.20 7.35 -22.56
C GLY A 161 -0.88 8.13 -21.79
N VAL A 162 -0.82 8.19 -20.45
CA VAL A 162 -1.76 8.99 -19.64
C VAL A 162 -1.31 10.45 -19.55
N ARG A 163 -2.12 11.37 -20.07
CA ARG A 163 -1.99 12.83 -19.86
C ARG A 163 -2.67 13.20 -18.54
N ARG A 164 -1.97 13.81 -17.59
CA ARG A 164 -2.53 14.18 -16.26
C ARG A 164 -2.60 15.70 -16.13
N PHE A 165 -3.81 16.23 -16.06
CA PHE A 165 -4.10 17.64 -15.85
C PHE A 165 -4.46 17.90 -14.38
N ASN A 166 -4.30 19.15 -13.93
CA ASN A 166 -4.85 19.58 -12.65
C ASN A 166 -6.36 19.86 -12.82
N PRO A 167 -7.25 19.13 -12.13
CA PRO A 167 -8.70 19.35 -12.23
C PRO A 167 -9.20 20.66 -11.60
N VAL A 168 -8.45 21.25 -10.67
CA VAL A 168 -8.87 22.44 -9.91
C VAL A 168 -7.77 23.50 -9.97
N THR A 169 -7.93 24.44 -10.91
CA THR A 169 -6.90 25.44 -11.26
C THR A 169 -7.18 26.84 -10.72
N ASN A 170 -8.40 27.11 -10.24
CA ASN A 170 -8.82 28.40 -9.72
C ASN A 170 -9.97 28.28 -8.70
N THR A 171 -10.29 29.39 -8.03
CA THR A 171 -11.35 29.44 -7.00
C THR A 171 -12.76 29.16 -7.53
N GLU A 172 -13.04 29.43 -8.81
CA GLU A 172 -14.35 29.11 -9.40
C GLU A 172 -14.50 27.59 -9.56
N THR A 173 -13.45 26.90 -10.05
CA THR A 173 -13.41 25.43 -10.11
C THR A 173 -13.42 24.79 -8.72
N GLU A 174 -12.80 25.41 -7.70
CA GLU A 174 -12.93 25.00 -6.29
C GLU A 174 -14.41 25.06 -5.85
N HIS A 175 -15.10 26.18 -6.06
CA HIS A 175 -16.51 26.31 -5.68
C HIS A 175 -17.43 25.29 -6.37
N ARG A 176 -17.21 24.99 -7.66
CA ARG A 176 -17.97 23.94 -8.37
C ARG A 176 -17.69 22.55 -7.79
N PHE A 177 -16.42 22.21 -7.55
CA PHE A 177 -16.01 20.94 -6.95
C PHE A 177 -16.63 20.75 -5.56
N LEU A 178 -16.52 21.76 -4.67
CA LEU A 178 -17.07 21.69 -3.33
C LEU A 178 -18.60 21.62 -3.32
N SER A 179 -19.28 22.32 -4.25
CA SER A 179 -20.73 22.21 -4.41
C SER A 179 -21.17 20.80 -4.86
N ALA A 180 -20.44 20.18 -5.79
CA ALA A 180 -20.74 18.81 -6.24
C ALA A 180 -20.48 17.80 -5.11
N ALA A 181 -19.36 17.97 -4.39
CA ALA A 181 -19.00 17.15 -3.23
C ALA A 181 -20.03 17.25 -2.10
N GLU A 182 -20.59 18.44 -1.82
CA GLU A 182 -21.65 18.63 -0.82
C GLU A 182 -22.92 17.85 -1.20
N GLN A 183 -23.38 17.98 -2.45
CA GLN A 183 -24.63 17.37 -2.91
C GLN A 183 -24.56 15.84 -2.94
N LEU A 184 -23.39 15.27 -3.26
CA LEU A 184 -23.18 13.83 -3.36
C LEU A 184 -22.57 13.20 -2.09
N PHE A 185 -22.32 13.99 -1.03
CA PHE A 185 -21.57 13.55 0.15
C PHE A 185 -22.10 12.25 0.78
N PHE A 186 -23.41 12.19 1.05
CA PHE A 186 -24.07 11.04 1.69
C PHE A 186 -24.23 9.82 0.77
N ARG A 187 -23.85 9.94 -0.51
CA ARG A 187 -23.68 8.82 -1.44
C ARG A 187 -22.22 8.43 -1.63
N GLY A 188 -21.27 9.15 -1.04
CA GLY A 188 -19.82 8.96 -1.23
C GLY A 188 -19.31 7.55 -0.89
N TRP A 189 -19.97 6.83 0.02
CA TRP A 189 -19.68 5.42 0.34
C TRP A 189 -19.87 4.47 -0.86
N GLN A 190 -20.70 4.84 -1.86
CA GLN A 190 -20.92 4.06 -3.08
C GLN A 190 -19.66 3.97 -3.96
N LEU A 191 -18.71 4.90 -3.79
CA LEU A 191 -17.47 4.94 -4.56
C LEU A 191 -16.42 3.91 -4.11
N GLY A 192 -16.62 3.25 -2.96
CA GLY A 192 -15.60 2.44 -2.30
C GLY A 192 -14.69 3.24 -1.37
N SER A 193 -13.68 2.56 -0.83
CA SER A 193 -12.72 3.08 0.14
C SER A 193 -11.31 2.56 -0.13
N ASP A 194 -10.32 3.24 0.42
CA ASP A 194 -8.92 2.79 0.34
C ASP A 194 -8.76 1.38 0.95
N SER A 195 -7.85 0.58 0.40
CA SER A 195 -7.57 -0.84 0.72
C SER A 195 -7.19 -1.18 2.19
N VAL A 196 -7.29 -0.21 3.09
CA VAL A 196 -6.99 -0.28 4.53
C VAL A 196 -8.28 -0.25 5.35
N VAL A 197 -9.37 0.23 4.77
CA VAL A 197 -10.72 0.28 5.35
C VAL A 197 -11.50 -0.93 4.84
N GLN A 198 -12.17 -1.65 5.73
CA GLN A 198 -12.95 -2.84 5.35
C GLN A 198 -14.31 -2.46 4.77
N VAL A 199 -15.03 -1.57 5.47
CA VAL A 199 -16.40 -1.18 5.11
C VAL A 199 -16.44 0.33 4.80
N PRO A 200 -16.70 0.73 3.54
CA PRO A 200 -16.91 2.13 3.20
C PRO A 200 -18.08 2.72 4.00
N ASN A 201 -17.84 3.85 4.66
CA ASN A 201 -18.87 4.58 5.41
C ASN A 201 -18.89 6.06 4.97
N ASN A 202 -19.72 6.90 5.60
CA ASN A 202 -19.85 8.32 5.21
C ASN A 202 -18.57 9.15 5.41
N VAL A 203 -17.66 8.68 6.29
CA VAL A 203 -16.43 9.36 6.70
C VAL A 203 -15.19 8.75 6.04
N SER A 204 -15.22 7.45 5.75
CA SER A 204 -14.11 6.65 5.23
C SER A 204 -14.48 6.08 3.86
N ASN A 205 -14.27 6.87 2.81
CA ASN A 205 -14.53 6.53 1.41
C ASN A 205 -13.60 7.36 0.48
N HIS A 206 -13.55 7.06 -0.81
CA HIS A 206 -12.68 7.79 -1.73
C HIS A 206 -13.04 9.29 -1.90
N LEU A 207 -14.30 9.69 -1.70
CA LEU A 207 -14.69 11.10 -1.73
C LEU A 207 -14.09 11.87 -0.55
N THR A 208 -14.20 11.34 0.67
CA THR A 208 -13.64 11.97 1.88
C THR A 208 -12.12 11.95 1.87
N ALA A 209 -11.50 10.83 1.44
CA ALA A 209 -10.05 10.75 1.25
C ALA A 209 -9.56 11.76 0.20
N GLY A 210 -10.27 11.88 -0.93
CA GLY A 210 -9.97 12.86 -1.98
C GLY A 210 -10.13 14.32 -1.52
N LEU A 211 -11.18 14.64 -0.76
CA LEU A 211 -11.38 15.96 -0.14
C LEU A 211 -10.27 16.29 0.87
N LEU A 212 -9.92 15.35 1.76
CA LEU A 212 -8.82 15.54 2.71
C LEU A 212 -7.49 15.75 1.98
N LYS A 213 -7.20 14.98 0.91
CA LYS A 213 -6.01 15.18 0.07
C LYS A 213 -6.04 16.53 -0.65
N TYR A 214 -7.19 16.96 -1.18
CA TYR A 214 -7.37 18.29 -1.78
C TYR A 214 -7.06 19.42 -0.78
N PHE A 215 -7.64 19.39 0.41
CA PHE A 215 -7.41 20.42 1.43
C PHE A 215 -5.99 20.36 2.01
N HIS A 216 -5.41 19.16 2.19
CA HIS A 216 -4.02 19.00 2.63
C HIS A 216 -3.02 19.66 1.67
N THR A 217 -3.25 19.50 0.37
CA THR A 217 -2.33 19.94 -0.69
C THR A 217 -2.51 21.42 -0.98
N THR A 218 -3.75 21.90 -1.14
CA THR A 218 -4.04 23.33 -1.42
C THR A 218 -3.93 24.26 -0.21
N GLY A 219 -4.07 23.76 1.03
CA GLY A 219 -4.08 24.58 2.25
C GLY A 219 -5.39 25.36 2.47
N ARG A 220 -6.46 25.05 1.72
CA ARG A 220 -7.76 25.73 1.76
C ARG A 220 -8.63 25.34 2.97
N PHE A 221 -8.05 25.39 4.17
CA PHE A 221 -8.69 24.91 5.40
C PHE A 221 -9.98 25.67 5.75
N VAL A 222 -10.08 26.96 5.44
CA VAL A 222 -11.31 27.75 5.66
C VAL A 222 -12.48 27.23 4.80
N SER A 223 -12.23 26.89 3.52
CA SER A 223 -13.24 26.26 2.65
C SER A 223 -13.70 24.91 3.24
N ALA A 224 -12.74 24.14 3.76
CA ALA A 224 -12.97 22.82 4.33
C ALA A 224 -13.80 22.86 5.62
N VAL A 225 -13.48 23.79 6.55
CA VAL A 225 -14.24 24.00 7.78
C VAL A 225 -15.69 24.35 7.46
N ASN A 226 -15.92 25.32 6.56
CA ASN A 226 -17.27 25.72 6.17
C ASN A 226 -18.09 24.54 5.57
N LEU A 227 -17.45 23.72 4.73
CA LEU A 227 -18.10 22.52 4.14
C LEU A 227 -18.46 21.49 5.23
N PHE A 228 -17.51 21.12 6.08
CA PHE A 228 -17.73 20.08 7.08
C PHE A 228 -18.61 20.55 8.25
N GLU A 229 -18.60 21.83 8.62
CA GLU A 229 -19.58 22.38 9.57
C GLU A 229 -21.02 22.26 9.04
N LYS A 230 -21.24 22.56 7.76
CA LYS A 230 -22.55 22.43 7.11
C LYS A 230 -22.99 20.97 7.00
N LEU A 231 -22.08 20.04 6.69
CA LEU A 231 -22.39 18.61 6.64
C LEU A 231 -22.61 18.00 8.03
N ARG A 232 -21.91 18.50 9.07
CA ARG A 232 -22.07 18.06 10.47
C ARG A 232 -23.50 18.26 11.00
N THR A 233 -24.26 19.23 10.48
CA THR A 233 -25.66 19.42 10.91
C THR A 233 -26.58 18.28 10.48
N GLN A 234 -26.16 17.45 9.53
CA GLN A 234 -26.92 16.30 9.02
C GLN A 234 -26.42 14.97 9.59
N ASN A 235 -25.11 14.82 9.82
CA ASN A 235 -24.52 13.65 10.47
C ASN A 235 -23.37 14.03 11.40
N VAL A 236 -23.44 13.59 12.66
CA VAL A 236 -22.46 13.87 13.72
C VAL A 236 -21.09 13.24 13.42
N GLU A 237 -21.03 12.09 12.73
CA GLU A 237 -19.80 11.37 12.34
C GLU A 237 -18.79 12.27 11.59
N VAL A 238 -19.32 13.23 10.79
CA VAL A 238 -18.54 14.20 10.00
C VAL A 238 -17.65 15.11 10.89
N SER A 239 -17.94 15.19 12.20
CA SER A 239 -17.09 15.88 13.18
C SER A 239 -15.65 15.36 13.20
N SER A 240 -15.43 14.09 12.85
CA SER A 240 -14.08 13.51 12.70
C SER A 240 -13.30 14.14 11.53
N LEU A 241 -13.94 14.38 10.38
CA LEU A 241 -13.34 15.06 9.22
C LEU A 241 -13.07 16.53 9.52
N LEU A 242 -14.03 17.22 10.15
CA LEU A 242 -13.87 18.60 10.60
C LEU A 242 -12.67 18.73 11.55
N ALA A 243 -12.52 17.82 12.52
CA ALA A 243 -11.39 17.83 13.44
C ALA A 243 -10.05 17.56 12.74
N LYS A 244 -9.99 16.58 11.82
CA LYS A 244 -8.79 16.31 10.99
C LYS A 244 -8.37 17.58 10.22
N VAL A 245 -9.31 18.27 9.59
CA VAL A 245 -9.08 19.55 8.90
C VAL A 245 -8.59 20.65 9.85
N LEU A 246 -9.20 20.80 11.02
CA LEU A 246 -8.78 21.79 12.03
C LEU A 246 -7.36 21.51 12.54
N PHE A 247 -6.98 20.25 12.74
CA PHE A 247 -5.61 19.87 13.09
C PHE A 247 -4.61 20.19 11.96
N MET A 248 -4.99 19.99 10.69
CA MET A 248 -4.16 20.36 9.54
C MET A 248 -4.01 21.89 9.40
N GLY A 249 -5.05 22.64 9.75
CA GLY A 249 -5.04 24.11 9.83
C GLY A 249 -4.43 24.70 11.11
N GLN A 250 -3.79 23.88 11.96
CA GLN A 250 -3.18 24.27 13.24
C GLN A 250 -4.16 24.80 14.31
N GLU A 251 -5.47 24.65 14.13
CA GLU A 251 -6.52 25.08 15.07
C GLU A 251 -6.87 23.99 16.10
N GLU A 252 -5.85 23.50 16.80
CA GLU A 252 -5.92 22.29 17.63
C GLU A 252 -6.96 22.37 18.75
N VAL A 253 -7.08 23.52 19.41
CA VAL A 253 -8.04 23.74 20.51
C VAL A 253 -9.49 23.65 20.00
N GLN A 254 -9.75 24.07 18.76
CA GLN A 254 -11.06 23.94 18.14
C GLN A 254 -11.33 22.48 17.76
N GLY A 255 -10.37 21.80 17.12
CA GLY A 255 -10.48 20.38 16.75
C GLY A 255 -10.77 19.47 17.96
N VAL A 256 -10.03 19.63 19.06
CA VAL A 256 -10.28 18.87 20.30
C VAL A 256 -11.66 19.18 20.89
N ARG A 257 -12.10 20.45 20.87
CA ARG A 257 -13.43 20.84 21.36
C ARG A 257 -14.56 20.24 20.52
N VAL A 258 -14.41 20.21 19.19
CA VAL A 258 -15.36 19.57 18.26
C VAL A 258 -15.49 18.07 18.55
N LEU A 259 -14.37 17.35 18.68
CA LEU A 259 -14.39 15.93 19.03
C LEU A 259 -15.00 15.68 20.42
N TYR A 260 -14.67 16.50 21.42
CA TYR A 260 -15.23 16.37 22.76
C TYR A 260 -16.74 16.63 22.81
N GLN A 261 -17.27 17.52 21.97
CA GLN A 261 -18.72 17.71 21.83
C GLN A 261 -19.36 16.50 21.15
N ALA A 262 -18.85 16.10 19.99
CA ALA A 262 -19.41 14.99 19.22
C ALA A 262 -19.37 13.64 19.96
N LEU A 263 -18.30 13.36 20.72
CA LEU A 263 -18.19 12.16 21.56
C LEU A 263 -19.09 12.16 22.81
N LYS A 264 -19.75 13.27 23.17
CA LYS A 264 -20.84 13.22 24.15
C LYS A 264 -22.12 12.67 23.55
N ASP A 265 -22.35 12.96 22.28
CA ASP A 265 -23.54 12.53 21.54
C ASP A 265 -23.37 11.09 21.03
N SER A 266 -22.17 10.73 20.56
CA SER A 266 -21.79 9.36 20.16
C SER A 266 -20.48 8.92 20.82
N PRO A 267 -20.50 8.30 22.02
CA PRO A 267 -19.30 8.00 22.80
C PRO A 267 -18.45 6.82 22.30
N MET A 268 -18.94 6.04 21.34
CA MET A 268 -18.28 4.85 20.80
C MET A 268 -18.08 4.91 19.27
N ASP A 269 -18.01 6.11 18.69
CA ASP A 269 -17.56 6.25 17.29
C ASP A 269 -16.04 6.04 17.19
N TYR A 270 -15.66 4.91 16.58
CA TYR A 270 -14.26 4.54 16.37
C TYR A 270 -13.47 5.56 15.55
N VAL A 271 -14.09 6.27 14.59
CA VAL A 271 -13.35 7.20 13.72
C VAL A 271 -12.97 8.49 14.46
N MET A 272 -13.85 8.95 15.37
CA MET A 272 -13.51 10.05 16.28
C MET A 272 -12.45 9.67 17.29
N LEU A 273 -12.52 8.44 17.83
CA LEU A 273 -11.55 7.92 18.79
C LEU A 273 -10.16 7.69 18.15
N ASP A 274 -10.09 7.14 16.94
CA ASP A 274 -8.83 7.06 16.16
C ASP A 274 -8.26 8.45 15.85
N ALA A 275 -9.10 9.42 15.46
CA ALA A 275 -8.64 10.79 15.23
C ALA A 275 -8.05 11.45 16.49
N GLN A 276 -8.62 11.17 17.68
CA GLN A 276 -8.03 11.59 18.96
C GLN A 276 -6.72 10.86 19.26
N ALA A 277 -6.68 9.54 19.08
CA ALA A 277 -5.50 8.72 19.32
C ALA A 277 -4.32 9.12 18.40
N GLU A 278 -4.59 9.37 17.11
CA GLU A 278 -3.61 9.87 16.13
C GLU A 278 -3.06 11.25 16.53
N PHE A 279 -3.92 12.18 16.94
CA PHE A 279 -3.52 13.51 17.40
C PHE A 279 -2.63 13.43 18.66
N LEU A 280 -3.03 12.63 19.65
CA LEU A 280 -2.27 12.44 20.89
C LEU A 280 -0.92 11.76 20.64
N LEU A 281 -0.87 10.75 19.75
CA LEU A 281 0.37 10.07 19.36
C LEU A 281 1.36 11.03 18.69
N LYS A 282 0.91 11.83 17.71
CA LYS A 282 1.73 12.88 17.07
C LYS A 282 2.24 13.90 18.09
N LYS A 283 1.39 14.30 19.05
CA LYS A 283 1.76 15.24 20.13
C LYS A 283 2.71 14.64 21.16
N ALA A 284 2.65 13.34 21.41
CA ALA A 284 3.61 12.64 22.26
C ALA A 284 4.99 12.56 21.58
N GLN A 285 5.03 12.17 20.29
CA GLN A 285 6.27 12.12 19.50
C GLN A 285 6.97 13.48 19.36
N ALA A 286 6.21 14.57 19.24
CA ALA A 286 6.75 15.93 19.17
C ALA A 286 7.26 16.49 20.52
N THR A 287 7.06 15.78 21.64
CA THR A 287 7.35 16.31 22.99
C THR A 287 8.61 15.72 23.58
N GLN A 288 9.54 16.60 23.97
CA GLN A 288 10.84 16.21 24.53
C GLN A 288 10.78 15.88 26.04
N ALA A 289 9.75 16.34 26.75
CA ALA A 289 9.58 16.06 28.18
C ALA A 289 9.02 14.64 28.41
N PRO A 290 9.74 13.74 29.11
CA PRO A 290 9.36 12.33 29.21
C PRO A 290 8.04 12.10 29.96
N GLU A 291 7.81 12.81 31.07
CA GLU A 291 6.58 12.70 31.87
C GLU A 291 5.34 13.07 31.03
N GLN A 292 5.41 14.16 30.27
CA GLN A 292 4.32 14.60 29.39
C GLN A 292 4.14 13.67 28.17
N LYS A 293 5.21 13.04 27.69
CA LYS A 293 5.13 11.99 26.65
C LYS A 293 4.36 10.79 27.19
N GLU A 294 4.71 10.30 28.38
CA GLU A 294 4.07 9.15 29.01
C GLU A 294 2.59 9.39 29.32
N GLU A 295 2.24 10.56 29.89
CA GLU A 295 0.85 10.94 30.16
C GLU A 295 0.00 10.97 28.87
N ARG A 296 0.54 11.56 27.79
CA ARG A 296 -0.15 11.62 26.49
C ARG A 296 -0.28 10.27 25.82
N LEU A 297 0.71 9.38 25.95
CA LEU A 297 0.61 8.01 25.47
C LEU A 297 -0.43 7.20 26.25
N LYS A 298 -0.52 7.37 27.57
CA LYS A 298 -1.58 6.77 28.39
C LYS A 298 -2.98 7.26 27.98
N MET A 299 -3.13 8.55 27.67
CA MET A 299 -4.38 9.08 27.11
C MET A 299 -4.68 8.52 25.71
N ALA A 300 -3.67 8.44 24.83
CA ALA A 300 -3.83 7.88 23.49
C ALA A 300 -4.24 6.40 23.53
N LEU A 301 -3.64 5.61 24.43
CA LEU A 301 -3.96 4.21 24.67
C LEU A 301 -5.43 4.04 25.07
N GLY A 302 -5.93 4.84 26.01
CA GLY A 302 -7.33 4.81 26.43
C GLY A 302 -8.34 5.22 25.34
N CYS A 303 -7.93 6.00 24.35
CA CYS A 303 -8.73 6.30 23.15
C CYS A 303 -8.68 5.14 22.14
N ALA A 304 -7.49 4.60 21.86
CA ALA A 304 -7.28 3.53 20.88
C ALA A 304 -7.92 2.20 21.31
N ASP A 305 -7.82 1.83 22.60
CA ASP A 305 -8.46 0.63 23.16
C ASP A 305 -9.99 0.66 22.97
N ARG A 306 -10.62 1.81 23.26
CA ARG A 306 -12.05 2.02 22.98
C ARG A 306 -12.36 1.99 21.49
N SER A 307 -11.46 2.50 20.65
CA SER A 307 -11.61 2.44 19.19
C SER A 307 -11.57 1.00 18.67
N THR A 308 -10.68 0.14 19.20
CA THR A 308 -10.62 -1.29 18.84
C THR A 308 -11.83 -2.06 19.36
N VAL A 309 -12.35 -1.73 20.56
CA VAL A 309 -13.59 -2.33 21.07
C VAL A 309 -14.81 -1.91 20.25
N ALA A 310 -14.86 -0.65 19.78
CA ALA A 310 -15.94 -0.14 18.94
C ALA A 310 -15.94 -0.72 17.52
N ALA A 311 -14.75 -0.91 16.91
CA ALA A 311 -14.60 -1.47 15.57
C ALA A 311 -13.46 -2.52 15.54
N PRO A 312 -13.70 -3.75 16.01
CA PRO A 312 -12.69 -4.81 16.07
C PRO A 312 -12.40 -5.43 14.70
N SER A 313 -13.24 -5.22 13.68
CA SER A 313 -13.02 -5.74 12.33
C SER A 313 -12.17 -4.82 11.44
N GLU A 314 -11.99 -3.55 11.81
CA GLU A 314 -11.25 -2.55 11.03
C GLU A 314 -9.75 -2.58 11.33
N PHE A 315 -8.90 -2.70 10.31
CA PHE A 315 -7.44 -2.76 10.50
C PHE A 315 -6.88 -1.49 11.17
N GLY A 316 -7.42 -0.32 10.83
CA GLY A 316 -6.89 0.97 11.28
C GLY A 316 -6.86 1.14 12.80
N THR A 317 -7.85 0.59 13.52
CA THR A 317 -7.95 0.69 14.98
C THR A 317 -6.85 -0.12 15.66
N TRP A 318 -6.65 -1.37 15.24
CA TRP A 318 -5.58 -2.25 15.73
C TRP A 318 -4.19 -1.72 15.37
N ALA A 319 -4.01 -1.23 14.14
CA ALA A 319 -2.74 -0.64 13.71
C ALA A 319 -2.38 0.62 14.53
N ARG A 320 -3.37 1.45 14.88
CA ARG A 320 -3.18 2.60 15.78
C ARG A 320 -2.77 2.16 17.18
N LEU A 321 -3.44 1.16 17.73
CA LEU A 321 -3.16 0.62 19.05
C LEU A 321 -1.74 0.03 19.11
N ALA A 322 -1.33 -0.74 18.09
CA ALA A 322 0.03 -1.25 17.97
C ALA A 322 1.09 -0.12 17.91
N GLN A 323 0.86 0.93 17.13
CA GLN A 323 1.75 2.11 17.08
C GLN A 323 1.90 2.80 18.43
N ILE A 324 0.84 2.85 19.24
CA ILE A 324 0.90 3.44 20.59
C ILE A 324 1.73 2.57 21.53
N TYR A 325 1.55 1.24 21.52
CA TYR A 325 2.42 0.34 22.29
C TYR A 325 3.90 0.42 21.86
N VAL A 326 4.17 0.53 20.55
CA VAL A 326 5.53 0.77 19.99
C VAL A 326 6.12 2.13 20.41
N ALA A 327 5.28 3.13 20.68
CA ALA A 327 5.70 4.43 21.20
C ALA A 327 5.86 4.45 22.74
N MET A 328 5.19 3.53 23.44
CA MET A 328 5.32 3.25 24.87
C MET A 328 6.45 2.27 25.21
N GLU A 329 7.11 1.69 24.20
CA GLU A 329 8.19 0.70 24.35
C GLU A 329 7.73 -0.62 25.00
N ASP A 330 6.43 -0.92 24.88
CA ASP A 330 5.81 -2.18 25.31
C ASP A 330 5.71 -3.15 24.13
N TRP A 331 6.80 -3.89 23.91
CA TRP A 331 7.00 -4.72 22.72
C TRP A 331 6.14 -5.99 22.72
N GLU A 332 5.84 -6.55 23.90
CA GLU A 332 5.04 -7.78 24.04
C GLU A 332 3.58 -7.52 23.67
N ASN A 333 3.00 -6.43 24.20
CA ASN A 333 1.65 -6.01 23.81
C ASN A 333 1.62 -5.50 22.36
N ALA A 334 2.60 -4.72 21.91
CA ALA A 334 2.68 -4.29 20.51
C ALA A 334 2.63 -5.47 19.53
N LEU A 335 3.42 -6.52 19.76
CA LEU A 335 3.47 -7.69 18.89
C LEU A 335 2.17 -8.52 18.99
N THR A 336 1.60 -8.64 20.18
CA THR A 336 0.31 -9.33 20.42
C THR A 336 -0.84 -8.65 19.67
N ILE A 337 -0.92 -7.32 19.73
CA ILE A 337 -1.92 -6.51 19.02
C ILE A 337 -1.68 -6.57 17.51
N LEU A 338 -0.42 -6.53 17.05
CA LEU A 338 -0.09 -6.66 15.63
C LEU A 338 -0.55 -8.01 15.06
N ASN A 339 -0.35 -9.11 15.79
CA ASN A 339 -0.85 -10.44 15.41
C ASN A 339 -2.39 -10.54 15.39
N SER A 340 -3.07 -9.67 16.15
CA SER A 340 -4.53 -9.61 16.23
C SER A 340 -5.15 -8.69 15.16
N CYS A 341 -4.35 -8.01 14.33
CA CYS A 341 -4.83 -7.13 13.27
C CYS A 341 -5.60 -7.89 12.17
N PRO A 342 -6.82 -7.47 11.81
CA PRO A 342 -7.53 -8.05 10.67
C PRO A 342 -6.87 -7.62 9.35
N MET A 343 -6.45 -8.60 8.53
CA MET A 343 -5.69 -8.33 7.30
C MET A 343 -6.57 -8.44 6.05
N PHE A 344 -6.57 -7.40 5.22
CA PHE A 344 -7.35 -7.36 3.98
C PHE A 344 -6.47 -7.61 2.75
N THR A 345 -7.01 -8.32 1.76
CA THR A 345 -6.41 -8.45 0.43
C THR A 345 -6.40 -7.08 -0.24
N TYR A 346 -5.22 -6.56 -0.55
CA TYR A 346 -5.07 -5.32 -1.30
C TYR A 346 -5.71 -5.45 -2.68
N GLN A 347 -6.68 -4.58 -2.97
CA GLN A 347 -7.22 -4.38 -4.31
C GLN A 347 -6.36 -3.32 -4.99
N ASP A 348 -5.97 -3.56 -6.24
CA ASP A 348 -5.19 -2.61 -7.03
C ASP A 348 -6.14 -1.71 -7.82
N LYS A 349 -5.72 -0.47 -8.05
CA LYS A 349 -6.54 0.53 -8.74
C LYS A 349 -6.92 0.06 -10.15
N ASP A 350 -8.16 0.33 -10.55
CA ASP A 350 -8.70 -0.02 -11.86
C ASP A 350 -7.74 0.43 -13.00
N ALA A 351 -7.02 -0.50 -13.61
CA ALA A 351 -6.12 -0.23 -14.73
C ALA A 351 -6.83 -0.54 -16.06
N PRO A 352 -6.63 0.27 -17.12
CA PRO A 352 -7.19 -0.04 -18.43
C PRO A 352 -6.50 -1.28 -18.99
N ILE A 353 -7.28 -2.34 -19.21
CA ILE A 353 -6.84 -3.53 -19.95
C ILE A 353 -7.07 -3.22 -21.43
N MET A 354 -5.99 -3.13 -22.19
CA MET A 354 -6.02 -2.75 -23.61
C MET A 354 -5.41 -3.84 -24.50
N PRO A 355 -5.88 -3.97 -25.76
CA PRO A 355 -5.26 -4.81 -26.78
C PRO A 355 -3.81 -4.42 -27.08
N GLU A 356 -3.05 -5.32 -27.70
CA GLU A 356 -1.67 -5.05 -28.11
C GLU A 356 -1.63 -3.91 -29.14
N PRO A 357 -0.86 -2.84 -28.91
CA PRO A 357 -0.84 -1.69 -29.80
C PRO A 357 0.04 -1.96 -31.04
N LYS A 358 -0.44 -1.52 -32.19
CA LYS A 358 0.28 -1.66 -33.47
C LYS A 358 1.53 -0.79 -33.57
N ASP A 359 1.46 0.42 -33.00
CA ASP A 359 2.56 1.38 -32.92
C ASP A 359 2.32 2.32 -31.73
N VAL A 360 3.39 2.79 -31.11
CA VAL A 360 3.37 3.58 -29.87
C VAL A 360 4.21 4.83 -30.05
N HIS A 361 3.54 5.96 -30.28
CA HIS A 361 4.20 7.25 -30.45
C HIS A 361 4.18 8.05 -29.13
N LEU A 362 5.36 8.25 -28.54
CA LEU A 362 5.54 8.99 -27.28
C LEU A 362 6.40 10.26 -27.51
N PRO A 363 5.82 11.35 -28.06
CA PRO A 363 6.54 12.55 -28.40
C PRO A 363 6.98 13.35 -27.17
N THR A 364 8.23 13.84 -27.18
CA THR A 364 8.79 14.67 -26.12
C THR A 364 8.59 16.16 -26.41
N LEU A 365 8.26 16.96 -25.39
CA LEU A 365 8.20 18.41 -25.57
C LEU A 365 9.63 18.98 -25.63
N PRO A 366 9.97 19.84 -26.60
CA PRO A 366 11.26 20.52 -26.63
C PRO A 366 11.54 21.35 -25.37
N GLU A 367 10.49 21.92 -24.76
CA GLU A 367 10.55 22.76 -23.56
C GLU A 367 10.87 21.98 -22.28
N THR A 368 10.59 20.67 -22.26
CA THR A 368 10.87 19.77 -21.12
C THR A 368 12.23 19.08 -21.24
N ARG A 369 13.02 19.39 -22.28
CA ARG A 369 14.29 18.71 -22.51
C ARG A 369 15.33 19.15 -21.49
N LEU A 370 15.89 18.18 -20.77
CA LEU A 370 17.03 18.36 -19.87
C LEU A 370 18.01 17.22 -20.08
N ASP A 371 19.25 17.52 -20.44
CA ASP A 371 20.26 16.50 -20.74
C ASP A 371 20.52 15.56 -19.54
N GLU A 372 20.42 16.05 -18.29
CA GLU A 372 20.49 15.24 -17.06
C GLU A 372 19.36 14.18 -16.96
N ILE A 373 18.21 14.41 -17.60
CA ILE A 373 17.00 13.58 -17.50
C ILE A 373 16.77 12.75 -18.77
N ASP A 374 17.07 13.33 -19.94
CA ASP A 374 16.91 12.72 -21.26
C ASP A 374 18.15 11.95 -21.74
N SER A 375 19.21 11.88 -20.93
CA SER A 375 20.33 10.96 -21.17
C SER A 375 19.80 9.54 -21.35
N GLU A 376 19.84 9.04 -22.59
CA GLU A 376 19.42 7.67 -22.88
C GLU A 376 20.24 6.69 -22.03
N PRO A 377 19.64 5.58 -21.55
CA PRO A 377 20.44 4.50 -21.00
C PRO A 377 21.31 3.96 -22.14
N GLU A 378 22.60 4.32 -22.16
CA GLU A 378 23.54 3.66 -23.06
C GLU A 378 23.39 2.16 -22.82
N ALA A 379 23.11 1.37 -23.86
CA ALA A 379 22.84 -0.07 -23.73
C ALA A 379 24.02 -0.88 -23.16
N ARG A 380 25.15 -0.22 -22.86
CA ARG A 380 26.28 -0.76 -22.09
C ARG A 380 26.01 -0.80 -20.58
N TYR A 381 25.02 -0.03 -20.09
CA TYR A 381 24.60 0.06 -18.68
C TYR A 381 23.27 -0.63 -18.39
N SER A 382 22.79 -1.52 -19.26
CA SER A 382 21.89 -2.61 -18.82
C SER A 382 22.70 -3.65 -18.02
N GLU A 383 23.36 -3.20 -16.96
CA GLU A 383 24.12 -4.04 -16.04
C GLU A 383 23.14 -5.00 -15.37
N GLN A 384 23.50 -6.29 -15.34
CA GLN A 384 22.67 -7.31 -14.69
C GLN A 384 22.55 -6.98 -13.20
N VAL A 385 21.39 -6.47 -12.79
CA VAL A 385 21.02 -6.27 -11.39
C VAL A 385 21.02 -7.63 -10.69
N ASP A 386 21.62 -7.70 -9.50
CA ASP A 386 21.66 -8.93 -8.71
C ASP A 386 20.23 -9.48 -8.48
N PRO A 387 19.93 -10.73 -8.89
CA PRO A 387 18.61 -11.33 -8.71
C PRO A 387 18.14 -11.36 -7.24
N SER A 388 19.05 -11.34 -6.27
CA SER A 388 18.69 -11.26 -4.85
C SER A 388 18.10 -9.90 -4.45
N LEU A 389 18.45 -8.83 -5.16
CA LEU A 389 17.89 -7.48 -4.96
C LEU A 389 16.54 -7.30 -5.66
N LEU A 390 16.39 -7.87 -6.86
CA LEU A 390 15.11 -7.84 -7.59
C LEU A 390 14.00 -8.65 -6.89
N ASN A 391 14.35 -9.77 -6.27
CA ASN A 391 13.40 -10.67 -5.61
C ASN A 391 13.04 -10.26 -4.16
N LEU A 392 13.37 -9.04 -3.71
CA LEU A 392 13.03 -8.56 -2.36
C LEU A 392 11.52 -8.39 -2.19
N ARG A 393 10.90 -9.38 -1.53
CA ARG A 393 9.44 -9.48 -1.32
C ARG A 393 8.85 -8.27 -0.57
N ALA A 394 9.62 -7.61 0.29
CA ALA A 394 9.17 -6.43 1.02
C ALA A 394 8.76 -5.25 0.11
N ALA A 395 9.35 -5.14 -1.10
CA ALA A 395 9.07 -4.04 -2.02
C ALA A 395 7.67 -4.11 -2.66
N SER A 396 7.10 -5.31 -2.77
CA SER A 396 5.77 -5.53 -3.37
C SER A 396 4.61 -5.36 -2.38
N TYR A 397 4.87 -5.27 -1.06
CA TYR A 397 3.79 -5.08 -0.10
C TYR A 397 3.01 -3.77 -0.31
N ARG A 398 1.68 -3.89 -0.18
CA ARG A 398 0.67 -2.82 -0.32
C ARG A 398 -0.40 -2.99 0.77
N GLY A 399 -1.33 -2.03 0.89
CA GLY A 399 -2.43 -2.07 1.84
C GLY A 399 -2.00 -2.29 3.30
N THR A 400 -2.75 -3.12 4.02
CA THR A 400 -2.53 -3.48 5.44
C THR A 400 -1.15 -4.10 5.67
N PHE A 401 -0.70 -5.02 4.80
CA PHE A 401 0.61 -5.69 4.90
C PHE A 401 1.77 -4.71 4.93
N LYS A 402 1.72 -3.65 4.11
CA LYS A 402 2.76 -2.60 4.13
C LYS A 402 2.76 -1.84 5.45
N GLN A 403 1.60 -1.53 6.02
CA GLN A 403 1.51 -0.82 7.30
C GLN A 403 1.97 -1.71 8.47
N ALA A 404 1.56 -2.98 8.50
CA ALA A 404 2.01 -3.95 9.50
C ALA A 404 3.54 -4.16 9.43
N TYR A 405 4.10 -4.28 8.22
CA TYR A 405 5.54 -4.39 8.02
C TYR A 405 6.29 -3.15 8.50
N ASN A 406 5.78 -1.93 8.24
CA ASN A 406 6.39 -0.69 8.74
C ASN A 406 6.41 -0.63 10.29
N ILE A 407 5.37 -1.12 10.97
CA ILE A 407 5.34 -1.20 12.44
C ILE A 407 6.40 -2.21 12.92
N LEU A 408 6.53 -3.35 12.24
CA LEU A 408 7.54 -4.36 12.56
C LEU A 408 8.98 -3.84 12.32
N THR A 409 9.24 -3.06 11.27
CA THR A 409 10.56 -2.44 11.06
C THR A 409 10.84 -1.34 12.08
N GLU A 410 9.85 -0.56 12.51
CA GLU A 410 10.01 0.42 13.60
C GLU A 410 10.36 -0.25 14.94
N MET A 411 9.72 -1.37 15.28
CA MET A 411 10.10 -2.18 16.45
C MET A 411 11.55 -2.66 16.34
N THR A 412 11.88 -3.28 15.20
CA THR A 412 13.20 -3.87 14.93
C THR A 412 14.32 -2.84 15.00
N ALA A 413 14.10 -1.63 14.49
CA ALA A 413 15.06 -0.54 14.52
C ALA A 413 15.38 -0.04 15.94
N LYS A 414 14.47 -0.24 16.91
CA LYS A 414 14.67 0.16 18.32
C LYS A 414 15.27 -0.94 19.19
N ILE A 415 14.87 -2.21 19.00
CA ILE A 415 15.27 -3.32 19.90
C ILE A 415 16.31 -4.28 19.30
N GLY A 416 16.48 -4.28 17.98
CA GLY A 416 17.32 -5.24 17.26
C GLY A 416 16.65 -6.61 17.03
N TRP A 417 17.21 -7.38 16.09
CA TRP A 417 16.64 -8.65 15.62
C TRP A 417 16.56 -9.73 16.71
N ASP A 418 17.63 -9.94 17.47
CA ASP A 418 17.71 -11.04 18.44
C ASP A 418 16.74 -10.83 19.62
N GLN A 419 16.58 -9.59 20.08
CA GLN A 419 15.62 -9.25 21.13
C GLN A 419 14.18 -9.37 20.62
N LEU A 420 13.92 -8.98 19.37
CA LEU A 420 12.62 -9.20 18.72
C LEU A 420 12.28 -10.70 18.63
N LEU A 421 13.24 -11.56 18.27
CA LEU A 421 13.05 -13.01 18.28
C LEU A 421 12.78 -13.58 19.67
N LYS A 422 13.44 -13.05 20.71
CA LYS A 422 13.18 -13.43 22.11
C LYS A 422 11.78 -13.05 22.58
N ILE A 423 11.29 -11.86 22.19
CA ILE A 423 9.90 -11.44 22.45
C ILE A 423 8.94 -12.34 21.67
N ARG A 424 9.23 -12.63 20.39
CA ARG A 424 8.44 -13.54 19.55
C ARG A 424 8.27 -14.93 20.18
N SER A 425 9.34 -15.54 20.69
CA SER A 425 9.28 -16.86 21.35
C SER A 425 8.69 -16.82 22.76
N THR A 426 8.63 -15.65 23.40
CA THR A 426 7.96 -15.45 24.70
C THR A 426 6.45 -15.34 24.52
N VAL A 427 5.99 -14.59 23.51
CA VAL A 427 4.57 -14.31 23.26
C VAL A 427 3.88 -15.40 22.42
N PHE A 428 4.58 -16.03 21.47
CA PHE A 428 3.97 -16.96 20.53
C PHE A 428 4.42 -18.42 20.64
N VAL A 429 3.53 -19.31 20.19
CA VAL A 429 3.80 -20.68 19.72
C VAL A 429 3.70 -20.69 18.19
N MET A 430 4.57 -21.43 17.52
CA MET A 430 4.49 -21.64 16.07
C MET A 430 3.44 -22.71 15.73
N GLU A 431 2.83 -22.66 14.54
CA GLU A 431 1.77 -23.62 14.18
C GLU A 431 2.28 -25.08 14.14
N ASP A 432 3.53 -25.29 13.69
CA ASP A 432 4.12 -26.63 13.65
C ASP A 432 4.49 -27.16 15.05
N GLU A 433 4.88 -26.29 15.98
CA GLU A 433 5.07 -26.63 17.40
C GLU A 433 3.72 -27.05 18.01
N TYR A 434 2.68 -26.22 17.84
CA TYR A 434 1.32 -26.49 18.33
C TYR A 434 0.71 -27.77 17.75
N ARG A 435 0.95 -28.07 16.47
CA ARG A 435 0.50 -29.30 15.81
C ARG A 435 1.25 -30.54 16.29
N SER A 436 2.58 -30.43 16.43
CA SER A 436 3.43 -31.55 16.89
C SER A 436 3.11 -31.90 18.34
N GLU A 437 2.98 -30.90 19.22
CA GLU A 437 2.58 -31.11 20.61
C GLU A 437 1.16 -31.68 20.74
N ARG A 438 0.20 -31.33 19.87
CA ARG A 438 -1.12 -32.00 19.86
C ARG A 438 -1.04 -33.46 19.41
N LEU A 439 -0.14 -33.81 18.51
CA LEU A 439 0.12 -35.20 18.11
C LEU A 439 0.79 -35.97 19.25
N ASP A 440 1.78 -35.39 19.92
CA ASP A 440 2.47 -35.98 21.07
C ASP A 440 1.53 -36.12 22.27
N THR A 441 0.65 -35.15 22.52
CA THR A 441 -0.39 -35.22 23.57
C THR A 441 -1.41 -36.32 23.26
N ALA A 442 -1.79 -36.51 22.00
CA ALA A 442 -2.66 -37.61 21.58
C ALA A 442 -1.98 -38.98 21.73
N GLN A 443 -0.67 -39.07 21.46
CA GLN A 443 0.11 -40.29 21.71
C GLN A 443 0.28 -40.56 23.21
N GLN A 444 0.48 -39.54 24.05
CA GLN A 444 0.53 -39.68 25.51
C GLN A 444 -0.84 -40.05 26.11
N ALA A 445 -1.95 -39.58 25.53
CA ALA A 445 -3.29 -40.02 25.91
C ALA A 445 -3.49 -41.52 25.62
N HIS A 446 -2.95 -42.04 24.51
CA HIS A 446 -2.94 -43.46 24.20
C HIS A 446 -1.89 -44.28 25.00
N ALA A 447 -0.92 -43.63 25.64
CA ALA A 447 0.04 -44.29 26.53
C ALA A 447 -0.49 -44.53 27.97
N ARG A 448 -1.66 -43.97 28.33
CA ARG A 448 -2.35 -44.28 29.59
C ARG A 448 -3.10 -45.61 29.45
N ASN A 449 -2.39 -46.72 29.68
CA ASN A 449 -2.95 -48.07 29.70
C ASN A 449 -4.15 -48.17 30.67
N ALA A 450 -5.28 -48.68 30.17
CA ALA A 450 -6.57 -48.80 30.88
C ALA A 450 -6.59 -49.93 31.94
N SER A 451 -5.55 -50.04 32.77
CA SER A 451 -5.37 -51.16 33.71
C SER A 451 -4.71 -50.74 35.05
N THR A 452 -5.12 -49.61 35.62
CA THR A 452 -4.92 -49.29 37.06
C THR A 452 -6.11 -48.63 37.74
N ASP A 453 -7.14 -48.22 37.01
CA ASP A 453 -8.27 -47.42 37.53
C ASP A 453 -9.38 -48.28 38.18
N GLY A 454 -8.97 -49.27 38.98
CA GLY A 454 -9.84 -50.29 39.56
C GLY A 454 -9.83 -50.36 41.09
N LEU A 455 -9.18 -49.42 41.78
CA LEU A 455 -8.98 -49.48 43.24
C LEU A 455 -8.86 -48.11 43.93
N ARG A 456 -9.88 -47.25 43.77
CA ARG A 456 -10.30 -46.28 44.82
C ARG A 456 -11.76 -45.89 44.60
N GLY A 457 -12.60 -46.14 45.61
CA GLY A 457 -14.05 -46.13 45.46
C GLY A 457 -14.69 -44.74 45.39
N THR A 458 -15.82 -44.69 44.70
CA THR A 458 -16.83 -43.63 44.82
C THR A 458 -17.49 -43.62 46.20
N PRO A 459 -18.02 -42.46 46.64
CA PRO A 459 -19.47 -42.41 46.81
C PRO A 459 -20.16 -41.10 46.36
N ASP A 460 -21.28 -41.29 45.66
CA ASP A 460 -22.55 -40.54 45.57
C ASP A 460 -22.66 -39.01 45.40
N ALA A 461 -23.12 -38.68 44.18
CA ALA A 461 -24.17 -37.76 43.72
C ALA A 461 -25.00 -36.85 44.67
N THR A 462 -25.25 -35.63 44.18
CA THR A 462 -26.53 -34.87 44.16
C THR A 462 -26.43 -33.80 43.05
N LEU A 463 -27.44 -33.25 42.38
CA LEU A 463 -28.79 -33.59 41.87
C LEU A 463 -29.34 -32.27 41.23
N ASN A 464 -30.33 -32.36 40.34
CA ASN A 464 -31.03 -31.28 39.59
C ASN A 464 -30.27 -30.72 38.36
N GLY A 465 -30.81 -30.63 37.14
CA GLY A 465 -32.09 -31.11 36.58
C GLY A 465 -32.94 -30.00 35.93
N ASP A 466 -33.33 -30.15 34.66
CA ASP A 466 -34.71 -30.04 34.14
C ASP A 466 -34.79 -30.46 32.65
N HIS A 467 -36.00 -30.76 32.17
CA HIS A 467 -36.34 -31.22 30.81
C HIS A 467 -36.54 -30.06 29.81
N THR A 468 -36.44 -30.36 28.51
CA THR A 468 -37.62 -30.51 27.61
C THR A 468 -37.21 -31.16 26.30
N ASP A 469 -37.87 -32.27 26.00
CA ASP A 469 -37.80 -33.02 24.75
C ASP A 469 -38.62 -32.34 23.64
N GLU A 470 -38.28 -32.58 22.38
CA GLU A 470 -39.28 -32.69 21.30
C GLU A 470 -38.76 -33.70 20.26
N GLU A 471 -39.49 -34.81 20.13
CA GLU A 471 -39.28 -35.84 19.12
C GLU A 471 -39.99 -35.45 17.82
N ASP A 472 -39.54 -35.99 16.68
CA ASP A 472 -40.49 -36.43 15.64
C ASP A 472 -39.82 -37.48 14.73
N GLU A 473 -40.36 -38.70 14.75
CA GLU A 473 -40.05 -39.75 13.78
C GLU A 473 -40.91 -39.57 12.51
N GLU A 474 -40.44 -40.01 11.34
CA GLU A 474 -40.99 -41.26 10.75
C GLU A 474 -40.42 -41.65 9.37
N LYS A 475 -40.37 -42.98 9.20
CA LYS A 475 -40.57 -43.77 7.97
C LYS A 475 -39.45 -43.97 6.94
N SER A 476 -38.91 -45.18 7.05
CA SER A 476 -38.21 -46.00 6.07
C SER A 476 -38.98 -46.35 4.79
N GLU A 477 -38.27 -46.66 3.70
CA GLU A 477 -38.42 -47.95 3.01
C GLU A 477 -37.13 -48.38 2.26
N ALA A 478 -37.05 -49.64 1.82
CA ALA A 478 -35.79 -50.43 1.81
C ALA A 478 -35.13 -50.74 0.44
N LYS A 479 -33.92 -51.35 0.54
CA LYS A 479 -33.08 -52.12 -0.44
C LYS A 479 -31.88 -51.35 -1.00
N THR A 480 -30.65 -51.87 -1.15
CA THR A 480 -29.95 -53.17 -0.89
C THR A 480 -28.44 -52.90 -1.11
N GLY A 481 -27.43 -53.53 -0.48
CA GLY A 481 -27.33 -54.57 0.55
C GLY A 481 -25.86 -54.87 0.91
N ASP A 482 -25.65 -55.58 2.01
CA ASP A 482 -24.38 -56.11 2.60
C ASP A 482 -23.55 -57.04 1.67
N ALA A 483 -22.29 -57.45 1.92
CA ALA A 483 -21.30 -57.18 3.00
C ALA A 483 -19.87 -57.70 2.62
N ASN A 484 -18.86 -57.24 3.38
CA ASN A 484 -17.63 -57.92 3.88
C ASN A 484 -16.78 -58.94 3.06
N SER A 485 -15.48 -58.58 2.98
CA SER A 485 -14.29 -59.32 3.50
C SER A 485 -13.47 -60.34 2.66
N SER A 486 -12.17 -60.37 3.04
CA SER A 486 -11.15 -61.45 2.91
C SER A 486 -10.45 -61.76 1.56
N THR A 487 -9.18 -61.30 1.47
CA THR A 487 -7.91 -62.07 1.29
C THR A 487 -7.94 -63.60 1.03
N PRO A 488 -6.86 -64.24 0.47
CA PRO A 488 -5.69 -63.72 -0.29
C PRO A 488 -5.08 -64.66 -1.40
N THR A 489 -3.90 -64.28 -1.95
CA THR A 489 -2.76 -65.07 -2.52
C THR A 489 -2.95 -66.22 -3.56
N ILE A 490 -2.08 -66.27 -4.61
CA ILE A 490 -1.20 -67.40 -5.05
C ILE A 490 -0.82 -67.38 -6.57
N THR A 491 0.44 -66.99 -6.84
CA THR A 491 1.49 -67.48 -7.78
C THR A 491 1.25 -67.88 -9.26
N ASN A 492 2.15 -67.37 -10.13
CA ASN A 492 3.06 -68.09 -11.08
C ASN A 492 2.44 -68.96 -12.22
N GLU A 493 3.06 -69.22 -13.39
CA GLU A 493 4.37 -68.90 -14.00
C GLU A 493 4.33 -69.23 -15.52
N ASN A 494 5.12 -68.54 -16.36
CA ASN A 494 6.07 -69.11 -17.36
C ASN A 494 6.46 -68.12 -18.49
N GLY A 495 7.74 -68.11 -18.89
CA GLY A 495 8.23 -67.26 -19.99
C GLY A 495 9.75 -67.02 -20.09
N THR A 496 10.57 -68.07 -19.90
CA THR A 496 12.03 -68.18 -20.20
C THR A 496 12.42 -67.68 -21.61
N THR A 497 13.66 -67.33 -22.04
CA THR A 497 15.08 -67.40 -21.57
C THR A 497 15.94 -66.57 -22.58
N SER A 498 17.19 -66.10 -22.41
CA SER A 498 18.13 -65.91 -21.26
C SER A 498 19.48 -65.29 -21.74
N ASP A 499 20.28 -64.76 -20.79
CA ASP A 499 21.76 -64.68 -20.77
C ASP A 499 22.59 -63.64 -21.59
N LYS A 500 23.39 -62.87 -20.82
CA LYS A 500 24.81 -62.45 -21.00
C LYS A 500 25.23 -61.02 -21.44
N SER A 501 25.67 -60.29 -20.41
CA SER A 501 26.94 -59.54 -20.27
C SER A 501 27.22 -58.17 -20.92
N SER A 502 27.82 -57.32 -20.07
CA SER A 502 28.85 -56.27 -20.31
C SER A 502 28.48 -54.82 -20.68
N THR A 503 29.02 -53.93 -19.81
CA THR A 503 29.63 -52.59 -20.03
C THR A 503 28.82 -51.31 -20.26
N ASN A 504 28.98 -50.40 -19.28
CA ASN A 504 29.24 -48.94 -19.36
C ASN A 504 28.31 -47.99 -20.14
N GLY A 505 27.96 -46.87 -19.49
CA GLY A 505 27.85 -45.57 -20.18
C GLY A 505 26.88 -44.55 -19.59
N LYS A 506 27.40 -43.63 -18.76
CA LYS A 506 26.76 -42.42 -18.19
C LYS A 506 25.65 -41.71 -19.00
N GLY A 507 24.68 -41.18 -18.27
CA GLY A 507 23.90 -39.98 -18.60
C GLY A 507 23.41 -39.31 -17.31
N GLU A 508 23.74 -38.04 -17.09
CA GLU A 508 23.47 -37.28 -15.85
C GLU A 508 22.45 -36.16 -16.13
N GLU A 509 21.47 -35.98 -15.25
CA GLU A 509 20.78 -34.68 -15.01
C GLU A 509 20.57 -34.48 -13.49
N PRO A 510 20.50 -33.23 -12.99
CA PRO A 510 20.98 -32.91 -11.65
C PRO A 510 19.91 -32.90 -10.54
N SER A 511 20.28 -33.44 -9.38
CA SER A 511 19.53 -33.30 -8.11
C SER A 511 19.89 -32.01 -7.38
N VAL A 512 18.88 -31.25 -6.94
CA VAL A 512 19.07 -30.01 -6.16
C VAL A 512 19.54 -30.35 -4.73
N GLU A 513 20.71 -29.84 -4.34
CA GLU A 513 21.21 -29.94 -2.96
C GLU A 513 20.53 -28.92 -2.02
N LYS A 514 20.31 -29.36 -0.77
CA LYS A 514 19.68 -28.57 0.29
C LYS A 514 20.78 -28.07 1.24
N PRO A 515 20.94 -26.75 1.48
CA PRO A 515 22.03 -26.25 2.31
C PRO A 515 21.82 -26.62 3.79
N THR A 516 22.89 -27.11 4.42
CA THR A 516 22.97 -27.44 5.85
C THR A 516 23.31 -26.22 6.70
N HIS A 517 23.10 -26.36 8.03
CA HIS A 517 23.31 -25.36 9.09
C HIS A 517 22.17 -24.37 9.36
N THR A 518 21.10 -24.89 9.96
CA THR A 518 20.38 -24.17 11.02
C THR A 518 20.94 -24.65 12.36
N ILE A 519 21.25 -23.74 13.29
CA ILE A 519 21.73 -24.09 14.63
C ILE A 519 20.54 -24.10 15.59
N ASP A 520 20.45 -25.15 16.41
CA ASP A 520 19.36 -25.41 17.35
C ASP A 520 19.61 -24.66 18.68
N PRO A 521 18.69 -23.81 19.18
CA PRO A 521 18.95 -22.92 20.32
C PRO A 521 18.82 -23.62 21.69
N GLY A 522 19.40 -24.82 21.84
CA GLY A 522 19.31 -25.65 23.04
C GLY A 522 20.53 -25.63 23.98
N GLU A 523 21.70 -25.19 23.52
CA GLU A 523 22.96 -25.32 24.28
C GLU A 523 23.60 -23.96 24.64
N VAL A 524 23.19 -23.42 25.80
CA VAL A 524 23.99 -22.41 26.53
C VAL A 524 24.05 -22.80 28.00
N LYS A 525 24.90 -23.79 28.34
CA LYS A 525 25.26 -24.07 29.74
C LYS A 525 26.44 -23.19 30.16
N ALA A 526 26.28 -22.54 31.31
CA ALA A 526 27.34 -21.75 31.92
C ALA A 526 28.35 -22.68 32.62
N ASP A 527 29.62 -22.58 32.23
CA ASP A 527 30.75 -23.12 32.99
C ASP A 527 31.45 -21.97 33.71
N GLY A 528 31.67 -22.14 35.02
CA GLY A 528 32.33 -21.13 35.84
C GLY A 528 32.13 -21.28 37.34
N ASP A 529 32.63 -22.37 37.95
CA ASP A 529 33.66 -22.21 38.99
C ASP A 529 34.41 -23.50 39.32
N THR A 530 35.57 -23.38 39.96
CA THR A 530 36.56 -24.47 40.14
C THR A 530 36.91 -24.70 41.62
N VAL A 531 37.39 -25.92 41.95
CA VAL A 531 38.36 -26.28 43.04
C VAL A 531 37.87 -27.19 44.20
N CYS A 532 38.58 -28.33 44.38
CA CYS A 532 38.74 -29.23 45.56
C CYS A 532 37.51 -30.05 46.05
N THR A 533 37.63 -31.32 46.52
CA THR A 533 38.81 -32.18 46.85
C THR A 533 38.47 -33.70 46.77
N LEU A 534 39.50 -34.56 46.68
CA LEU A 534 39.49 -36.04 46.74
C LEU A 534 39.54 -36.59 48.21
N PRO A 535 39.50 -37.92 48.50
CA PRO A 535 38.77 -39.05 47.89
C PRO A 535 38.11 -40.07 48.91
N ALA A 536 37.30 -40.99 48.36
CA ALA A 536 37.08 -42.41 48.76
C ALA A 536 36.69 -42.85 50.21
N SER A 537 35.57 -43.58 50.33
CA SER A 537 35.48 -44.82 51.14
C SER A 537 34.29 -45.73 50.75
N ASP A 538 34.50 -47.02 50.93
CA ASP A 538 33.70 -48.20 50.58
C ASP A 538 32.45 -48.46 51.49
N GLY A 539 31.48 -49.24 50.99
CA GLY A 539 30.57 -50.08 51.81
C GLY A 539 29.09 -49.69 52.00
N GLY A 540 28.17 -50.60 51.64
CA GLY A 540 26.99 -50.92 52.48
C GLY A 540 25.57 -50.56 52.00
N HIS A 541 24.94 -51.51 51.28
CA HIS A 541 23.51 -51.89 51.24
C HIS A 541 22.37 -51.00 51.81
N ASP A 542 21.40 -50.77 50.90
CA ASP A 542 19.93 -50.89 51.04
C ASP A 542 19.04 -49.84 51.75
N GLU A 543 17.84 -49.70 51.16
CA GLU A 543 16.62 -49.02 51.61
C GLU A 543 16.61 -47.47 51.78
N GLU A 544 16.30 -46.75 50.70
CA GLU A 544 15.09 -45.89 50.63
C GLU A 544 14.82 -45.40 49.18
N ARG A 545 13.73 -45.88 48.56
CA ARG A 545 13.20 -45.36 47.28
C ARG A 545 11.89 -44.63 47.53
N SER A 546 11.94 -43.30 47.62
CA SER A 546 10.78 -42.43 47.36
C SER A 546 11.24 -41.03 46.92
N ASN A 547 10.36 -40.29 46.22
CA ASN A 547 10.55 -38.91 45.74
C ASN A 547 11.49 -38.70 44.52
N ALA A 548 11.21 -39.40 43.42
CA ALA A 548 11.66 -39.00 42.06
C ALA A 548 10.51 -38.59 41.10
N ASP A 549 9.28 -39.08 41.31
CA ASP A 549 8.14 -38.83 40.40
C ASP A 549 7.48 -37.45 40.55
N THR A 550 7.69 -36.76 41.68
CA THR A 550 7.05 -35.46 41.96
C THR A 550 7.70 -34.31 41.19
N THR A 551 8.95 -34.47 40.74
CA THR A 551 9.70 -33.42 40.03
C THR A 551 9.43 -33.39 38.52
N GLN A 552 9.07 -34.51 37.89
CA GLN A 552 8.77 -34.54 36.45
C GLN A 552 7.35 -34.07 36.11
N SER A 553 6.38 -34.31 36.99
CA SER A 553 5.02 -33.78 36.85
C SER A 553 5.02 -32.26 36.94
N ALA A 554 5.69 -31.70 37.96
CA ALA A 554 5.81 -30.25 38.14
C ALA A 554 6.46 -29.53 36.94
N THR A 555 7.52 -30.09 36.34
CA THR A 555 8.14 -29.49 35.14
C THR A 555 7.24 -29.56 33.91
N THR A 556 6.38 -30.58 33.80
CA THR A 556 5.46 -30.75 32.67
C THR A 556 4.26 -29.81 32.79
N ASP A 557 3.70 -29.64 34.00
CA ASP A 557 2.65 -28.66 34.28
C ASP A 557 3.17 -27.21 34.16
N GLU A 558 4.43 -26.93 34.53
CA GLU A 558 5.07 -25.64 34.23
C GLU A 558 5.25 -25.40 32.72
N HIS A 559 5.56 -26.45 31.93
CA HIS A 559 5.68 -26.31 30.48
C HIS A 559 4.30 -26.06 29.83
N LEU A 560 3.28 -26.84 30.21
CA LEU A 560 1.91 -26.71 29.73
C LEU A 560 1.28 -25.37 30.13
N SER A 561 1.55 -24.86 31.33
CA SER A 561 1.09 -23.52 31.74
C SER A 561 1.83 -22.38 31.04
N ARG A 562 3.13 -22.53 30.74
CA ARG A 562 3.86 -21.58 29.87
C ARG A 562 3.35 -21.61 28.42
N LEU A 563 2.89 -22.77 27.92
CA LEU A 563 2.28 -22.90 26.59
C LEU A 563 0.86 -22.32 26.55
N ASN A 564 0.03 -22.56 27.56
CA ASN A 564 -1.33 -22.00 27.66
C ASN A 564 -1.37 -20.46 27.70
N ASN A 565 -0.28 -19.80 28.11
CA ASN A 565 -0.18 -18.34 28.13
C ASN A 565 0.30 -17.73 26.80
N LYS A 566 0.80 -18.55 25.87
CA LYS A 566 1.28 -18.11 24.55
C LYS A 566 0.15 -18.15 23.52
N ARG A 567 0.21 -17.25 22.55
CA ARG A 567 -0.77 -17.19 21.44
C ARG A 567 -0.21 -17.86 20.19
N LEU A 568 -1.07 -18.31 19.28
CA LEU A 568 -0.63 -18.77 17.97
C LEU A 568 -0.13 -17.57 17.14
N CYS A 569 1.06 -17.67 16.57
CA CYS A 569 1.52 -16.70 15.57
C CYS A 569 0.74 -16.90 14.26
N GLU A 570 0.12 -15.84 13.75
CA GLU A 570 -0.54 -15.85 12.46
C GLU A 570 0.45 -16.07 11.32
N ARG A 571 0.10 -16.91 10.34
CA ARG A 571 0.99 -17.25 9.21
C ARG A 571 1.47 -16.04 8.43
N TRP A 572 0.63 -15.02 8.31
CA TRP A 572 1.00 -13.78 7.62
C TRP A 572 2.07 -13.01 8.38
N LEU A 573 2.03 -12.99 9.72
CA LEU A 573 3.01 -12.31 10.55
C LEU A 573 4.35 -13.05 10.53
N ASP A 574 4.34 -14.38 10.58
CA ASP A 574 5.58 -15.17 10.39
C ASP A 574 6.18 -14.97 8.98
N SER A 575 5.33 -14.83 7.95
CA SER A 575 5.80 -14.42 6.61
C SER A 575 6.48 -13.05 6.62
N LEU A 576 5.95 -12.07 7.37
CA LEU A 576 6.61 -10.76 7.55
C LEU A 576 7.96 -10.90 8.30
N PHE A 577 8.06 -11.78 9.30
CA PHE A 577 9.34 -12.07 9.99
C PHE A 577 10.39 -12.63 9.02
N MET A 578 10.02 -13.57 8.16
CA MET A 578 10.93 -14.13 7.16
C MET A 578 11.38 -13.09 6.12
N VAL A 579 10.47 -12.22 5.68
CA VAL A 579 10.80 -11.13 4.73
C VAL A 579 11.60 -10.00 5.39
N LEU A 580 11.38 -9.74 6.68
CA LEU A 580 12.24 -8.84 7.46
C LEU A 580 13.66 -9.39 7.61
N TYR A 581 13.82 -10.69 7.87
CA TYR A 581 15.12 -11.34 7.89
C TYR A 581 15.84 -11.26 6.54
N GLU A 582 15.12 -11.45 5.42
CA GLU A 582 15.67 -11.27 4.07
C GLU A 582 16.19 -9.84 3.85
N ASP A 583 15.40 -8.82 4.17
CA ASP A 583 15.77 -7.40 4.06
C ASP A 583 16.97 -7.06 4.96
N LEU A 584 16.97 -7.47 6.23
CA LEU A 584 18.08 -7.26 7.18
C LEU A 584 19.39 -7.94 6.71
N ARG A 585 19.29 -9.17 6.21
CA ARG A 585 20.44 -9.92 5.69
C ARG A 585 21.07 -9.21 4.48
N VAL A 586 20.24 -8.78 3.52
CA VAL A 586 20.72 -8.07 2.33
C VAL A 586 21.32 -6.71 2.70
N TYR A 587 20.70 -5.97 3.62
CA TYR A 587 21.26 -4.73 4.16
C TYR A 587 22.62 -4.96 4.83
N THR A 588 22.74 -5.97 5.68
CA THR A 588 24.00 -6.31 6.39
C THR A 588 25.10 -6.71 5.41
N ILE A 589 24.79 -7.50 4.37
CA ILE A 589 25.74 -7.86 3.32
C ILE A 589 26.22 -6.60 2.58
N TRP A 590 25.31 -5.72 2.18
CA TRP A 590 25.64 -4.46 1.50
C TRP A 590 26.54 -3.55 2.35
N ARG A 591 26.19 -3.30 3.61
CA ARG A 591 27.02 -2.47 4.52
C ARG A 591 28.39 -3.10 4.78
N THR A 592 28.46 -4.43 4.92
CA THR A 592 29.73 -5.17 5.08
C THR A 592 30.61 -5.04 3.83
N GLN A 593 30.04 -5.22 2.64
CA GLN A 593 30.77 -5.04 1.37
C GLN A 593 31.28 -3.61 1.21
N MET A 594 30.45 -2.59 1.46
CA MET A 594 30.87 -1.19 1.41
C MET A 594 32.03 -0.91 2.37
N ALA A 595 31.98 -1.44 3.60
CA ALA A 595 33.07 -1.30 4.57
C ALA A 595 34.36 -1.99 4.11
N GLN A 596 34.28 -3.20 3.56
CA GLN A 596 35.42 -3.94 3.02
C GLN A 596 36.10 -3.20 1.85
N TYR A 597 35.32 -2.72 0.88
CA TYR A 597 35.85 -1.96 -0.26
C TYR A 597 36.47 -0.62 0.20
N ARG A 598 35.82 0.07 1.15
CA ARG A 598 36.36 1.30 1.76
C ARG A 598 37.68 1.05 2.49
N ALA A 599 37.82 -0.08 3.20
CA ALA A 599 39.07 -0.48 3.86
C ALA A 599 40.18 -0.85 2.84
N GLN A 600 39.82 -1.47 1.72
CA GLN A 600 40.75 -1.79 0.63
C GLN A 600 41.08 -0.58 -0.26
N SER A 601 40.52 0.61 0.03
CA SER A 601 40.62 1.82 -0.82
C SER A 601 40.14 1.60 -2.27
N MET A 602 39.26 0.62 -2.47
CA MET A 602 38.66 0.31 -3.77
C MET A 602 37.30 1.00 -3.92
N GLN A 603 36.98 1.46 -5.13
CA GLN A 603 35.66 2.02 -5.42
C GLN A 603 34.60 0.90 -5.41
N TYR A 604 33.66 0.96 -4.47
CA TYR A 604 32.47 0.11 -4.50
C TYR A 604 31.54 0.61 -5.61
N LYS A 605 31.47 -0.14 -6.72
CA LYS A 605 30.61 0.15 -7.86
C LYS A 605 29.45 -0.83 -7.90
N LYS A 606 28.26 -0.28 -8.15
CA LYS A 606 26.96 -0.93 -8.23
C LYS A 606 26.14 -0.16 -9.26
N SER A 607 25.21 -0.82 -9.94
CA SER A 607 24.37 -0.17 -10.96
C SER A 607 23.44 0.87 -10.33
N ALA A 608 22.95 1.82 -11.13
CA ALA A 608 22.01 2.83 -10.63
C ALA A 608 20.71 2.21 -10.07
N GLU A 609 20.29 1.05 -10.59
CA GLU A 609 19.10 0.32 -10.14
C GLU A 609 19.36 -0.44 -8.85
N GLU A 610 20.54 -1.03 -8.69
CA GLU A 610 20.96 -1.60 -7.41
C GLU A 610 20.97 -0.53 -6.30
N TRP A 611 21.51 0.66 -6.57
CA TRP A 611 21.49 1.77 -5.61
C TRP A 611 20.07 2.26 -5.28
N GLU A 612 19.15 2.28 -6.24
CA GLU A 612 17.74 2.64 -6.00
C GLU A 612 17.04 1.62 -5.10
N ILE A 613 17.28 0.33 -5.33
CA ILE A 613 16.74 -0.77 -4.51
C ILE A 613 17.35 -0.74 -3.10
N LEU A 614 18.66 -0.55 -2.98
CA LEU A 614 19.37 -0.48 -1.69
C LEU A 614 18.96 0.75 -0.87
N GLY A 615 18.75 1.91 -1.50
CA GLY A 615 18.19 3.09 -0.83
C GLY A 615 16.77 2.83 -0.34
N SER A 616 15.93 2.19 -1.17
CA SER A 616 14.56 1.81 -0.80
C SER A 616 14.51 0.75 0.31
N LEU A 617 15.50 -0.14 0.38
CA LEU A 617 15.69 -1.12 1.45
C LEU A 617 16.06 -0.43 2.77
N ALA A 618 17.04 0.47 2.74
CA ALA A 618 17.44 1.25 3.91
C ALA A 618 16.30 2.13 4.43
N GLU A 619 15.49 2.75 3.55
CA GLU A 619 14.29 3.51 3.94
C GLU A 619 13.25 2.61 4.64
N ARG A 620 12.99 1.38 4.15
CA ARG A 620 12.10 0.40 4.82
C ARG A 620 12.59 0.00 6.22
N LEU A 621 13.90 -0.16 6.38
CA LEU A 621 14.55 -0.53 7.64
C LEU A 621 14.80 0.67 8.58
N GLN A 622 14.22 1.85 8.29
CA GLN A 622 14.38 3.09 9.08
C GLN A 622 15.81 3.68 9.11
N HIS A 623 16.72 3.19 8.25
CA HIS A 623 18.10 3.67 8.11
C HIS A 623 18.17 4.85 7.12
N HIS A 624 17.71 6.02 7.56
CA HIS A 624 17.54 7.20 6.71
C HIS A 624 18.86 7.79 6.17
N GLU A 625 19.97 7.75 6.93
CA GLU A 625 21.24 8.34 6.49
C GLU A 625 21.89 7.48 5.39
N GLU A 626 21.87 6.16 5.57
CA GLU A 626 22.31 5.17 4.58
C GLU A 626 21.45 5.17 3.32
N ALA A 627 20.12 5.38 3.47
CA ALA A 627 19.23 5.57 2.32
C ALA A 627 19.65 6.78 1.48
N VAL A 628 20.01 7.91 2.11
CA VAL A 628 20.51 9.10 1.39
C VAL A 628 21.90 8.88 0.78
N GLU A 629 22.80 8.11 1.43
CA GLU A 629 24.09 7.69 0.83
C GLU A 629 23.84 6.92 -0.47
N ALA A 630 22.93 5.92 -0.45
CA ALA A 630 22.56 5.12 -1.61
C ALA A 630 21.84 5.93 -2.71
N TYR A 631 20.87 6.77 -2.36
CA TYR A 631 20.15 7.60 -3.34
C TYR A 631 21.06 8.64 -4.00
N ARG A 632 22.05 9.20 -3.28
CA ARG A 632 23.06 10.09 -3.88
C ARG A 632 23.98 9.33 -4.84
N ALA A 633 24.37 8.10 -4.52
CA ALA A 633 25.12 7.24 -5.43
C ALA A 633 24.31 6.86 -6.68
N CYS A 634 23.01 6.60 -6.54
CA CYS A 634 22.07 6.40 -7.65
C CYS A 634 22.06 7.63 -8.59
N LEU A 635 21.77 8.82 -8.05
CA LEU A 635 21.67 10.06 -8.84
C LEU A 635 23.00 10.48 -9.49
N ALA A 636 24.14 10.12 -8.91
CA ALA A 636 25.45 10.36 -9.52
C ALA A 636 25.74 9.44 -10.73
N ALA A 637 25.01 8.32 -10.86
CA ALA A 637 25.12 7.40 -11.98
C ALA A 637 24.01 7.59 -13.03
N ARG A 638 22.76 7.77 -12.60
CA ARG A 638 21.59 7.99 -13.47
C ARG A 638 20.51 8.78 -12.73
N PHE A 639 19.83 9.70 -13.42
CA PHE A 639 18.64 10.32 -12.86
C PHE A 639 17.55 9.28 -12.54
N SER A 640 17.07 9.29 -11.30
CA SER A 640 15.91 8.51 -10.87
C SER A 640 14.94 9.40 -10.08
N PRO A 641 13.65 9.50 -10.49
CA PRO A 641 12.65 10.28 -9.75
C PRO A 641 12.43 9.73 -8.34
N LYS A 642 12.49 8.40 -8.18
CA LYS A 642 12.32 7.72 -6.89
C LYS A 642 13.42 8.07 -5.90
N ALA A 643 14.68 8.01 -6.33
CA ALA A 643 15.83 8.38 -5.50
C ALA A 643 15.79 9.87 -5.12
N LEU A 644 15.39 10.74 -6.06
CA LEU A 644 15.27 12.18 -5.80
C LEU A 644 14.09 12.52 -4.87
N SER A 645 12.95 11.83 -4.99
CA SER A 645 11.81 11.96 -4.07
C SER A 645 12.16 11.47 -2.65
N GLY A 646 12.91 10.37 -2.52
CA GLY A 646 13.43 9.91 -1.24
C GLY A 646 14.36 10.94 -0.57
N ILE A 647 15.25 11.58 -1.34
CA ILE A 647 16.11 12.67 -0.85
C ILE A 647 15.31 13.94 -0.50
N LEU A 648 14.28 14.28 -1.30
CA LEU A 648 13.43 15.46 -1.08
C LEU A 648 12.84 15.47 0.33
N ARG A 649 12.29 14.34 0.80
CA ARG A 649 11.75 14.15 2.14
C ARG A 649 12.76 14.47 3.25
N VAL A 650 14.05 14.26 3.00
CA VAL A 650 15.12 14.57 3.96
C VAL A 650 15.49 16.06 3.91
N TYR A 651 15.52 16.68 2.73
CA TYR A 651 15.73 18.13 2.59
C TYR A 651 14.59 18.96 3.17
N GLU A 652 13.34 18.49 3.09
CA GLU A 652 12.19 19.05 3.81
C GLU A 652 12.40 18.98 5.33
N LYS A 653 12.73 17.82 5.89
CA LYS A 653 13.04 17.64 7.33
C LYS A 653 14.21 18.52 7.78
N GLN A 654 15.22 18.73 6.94
CA GLN A 654 16.40 19.56 7.20
C GLN A 654 16.17 21.06 6.91
N LYS A 655 15.00 21.45 6.38
CA LYS A 655 14.65 22.84 5.98
C LYS A 655 15.67 23.48 5.02
N ASN A 656 16.19 22.70 4.07
CA ASN A 656 17.17 23.18 3.09
C ASN A 656 16.49 23.73 1.82
N THR A 657 16.03 24.99 1.89
CA THR A 657 15.24 25.67 0.85
C THR A 657 15.80 25.54 -0.57
N ARG A 658 17.13 25.63 -0.74
CA ARG A 658 17.77 25.63 -2.07
C ARG A 658 17.74 24.25 -2.71
N ASP A 659 18.13 23.23 -1.98
CA ASP A 659 18.22 21.87 -2.52
C ASP A 659 16.83 21.23 -2.66
N THR A 660 15.86 21.61 -1.82
CA THR A 660 14.43 21.26 -2.01
C THR A 660 13.91 21.86 -3.32
N ILE A 661 14.10 23.15 -3.59
CA ILE A 661 13.67 23.79 -4.85
C ILE A 661 14.36 23.15 -6.07
N ALA A 662 15.69 22.92 -6.00
CA ALA A 662 16.45 22.32 -7.10
C ALA A 662 16.06 20.86 -7.39
N SER A 663 15.58 20.13 -6.37
CA SER A 663 15.02 18.78 -6.50
C SER A 663 13.62 18.82 -7.12
N VAL A 664 12.74 19.71 -6.63
CA VAL A 664 11.38 19.88 -7.15
C VAL A 664 11.39 20.26 -8.64
N ILE A 665 12.21 21.22 -9.08
CA ILE A 665 12.28 21.62 -10.50
C ILE A 665 12.57 20.41 -11.41
N ARG A 666 13.49 19.51 -11.00
CA ARG A 666 13.82 18.30 -11.75
C ARG A 666 12.67 17.28 -11.75
N LEU A 667 12.03 17.04 -10.61
CA LEU A 667 10.88 16.14 -10.50
C LEU A 667 9.70 16.63 -11.36
N VAL A 668 9.40 17.94 -11.32
CA VAL A 668 8.36 18.56 -12.15
C VAL A 668 8.70 18.42 -13.64
N THR A 669 9.95 18.67 -14.04
CA THR A 669 10.35 18.50 -15.45
C THR A 669 10.21 17.05 -15.92
N TRP A 670 10.62 16.09 -15.07
CA TRP A 670 10.43 14.67 -15.36
C TRP A 670 8.95 14.29 -15.47
N GLN A 671 8.07 14.83 -14.62
CA GLN A 671 6.62 14.61 -14.72
C GLN A 671 6.03 15.18 -16.02
N TYR A 672 6.38 16.41 -16.40
CA TYR A 672 5.94 17.01 -17.67
C TYR A 672 6.45 16.22 -18.89
N ARG A 673 7.67 15.71 -18.83
CA ARG A 673 8.29 14.80 -19.82
C ARG A 673 7.55 13.46 -19.97
N TRP A 674 6.74 13.08 -18.98
CA TRP A 674 5.79 11.95 -19.00
C TRP A 674 4.31 12.40 -18.91
N TYR A 675 4.01 13.54 -19.55
CA TYR A 675 2.67 14.08 -19.79
C TYR A 675 1.85 14.47 -18.54
N SER A 676 2.51 14.67 -17.40
CA SER A 676 1.86 15.02 -16.13
C SER A 676 2.14 16.47 -15.74
N GLU A 677 1.12 17.32 -15.78
CA GLU A 677 1.17 18.70 -15.26
C GLU A 677 0.89 18.77 -13.75
N PHE A 678 0.46 17.65 -13.15
CA PHE A 678 -0.16 17.65 -11.83
C PHE A 678 0.43 16.58 -10.91
N SER A 679 0.99 17.04 -9.80
CA SER A 679 1.39 16.24 -8.64
C SER A 679 0.98 16.98 -7.36
N PRO A 680 -0.03 16.49 -6.63
CA PRO A 680 -0.50 17.13 -5.39
C PRO A 680 0.60 17.23 -4.33
N GLU A 681 1.48 16.23 -4.28
CA GLU A 681 2.61 16.14 -3.35
C GLU A 681 3.69 17.20 -3.66
N LEU A 682 4.11 17.37 -4.92
CA LEU A 682 5.06 18.45 -5.28
C LEU A 682 4.45 19.84 -5.12
N LEU A 683 3.14 19.98 -5.39
CA LEU A 683 2.40 21.21 -5.09
C LEU A 683 2.41 21.51 -3.57
N HIS A 684 2.21 20.50 -2.73
CA HIS A 684 2.29 20.64 -1.27
C HIS A 684 3.68 21.10 -0.82
N THR A 685 4.76 20.49 -1.31
CA THR A 685 6.15 20.94 -1.04
C THR A 685 6.39 22.39 -1.46
N ILE A 686 5.92 22.81 -2.63
CA ILE A 686 6.04 24.22 -3.07
C ILE A 686 5.23 25.14 -2.17
N ARG A 687 4.02 24.74 -1.76
CA ARG A 687 3.17 25.54 -0.88
C ARG A 687 3.79 25.72 0.50
N THR A 688 4.29 24.66 1.13
CA THR A 688 4.94 24.75 2.45
C THR A 688 6.21 25.59 2.41
N LEU A 689 7.01 25.49 1.34
CA LEU A 689 8.15 26.39 1.12
C LEU A 689 7.72 27.87 0.99
N ILE A 690 6.62 28.16 0.29
CA ILE A 690 6.08 29.53 0.19
C ILE A 690 5.54 30.02 1.54
N GLU A 691 4.90 29.16 2.32
CA GLU A 691 4.38 29.45 3.66
C GLU A 691 5.50 29.77 4.67
N GLU A 692 6.65 29.09 4.57
CA GLU A 692 7.80 29.31 5.47
C GLU A 692 8.73 30.46 5.03
N GLU A 693 8.99 30.61 3.73
CA GLU A 693 10.06 31.47 3.20
C GLU A 693 9.57 32.67 2.38
N GLY A 694 8.29 32.70 2.01
CA GLY A 694 7.65 33.74 1.21
C GLY A 694 7.83 33.58 -0.31
N ALA A 695 6.77 33.89 -1.07
CA ALA A 695 6.71 33.68 -2.52
C ALA A 695 7.84 34.39 -3.30
N VAL A 696 8.19 35.62 -2.95
CA VAL A 696 9.27 36.38 -3.60
C VAL A 696 10.63 35.67 -3.49
N LYS A 697 10.95 35.15 -2.30
CA LYS A 697 12.22 34.47 -2.04
C LYS A 697 12.30 33.15 -2.81
N VAL A 698 11.22 32.35 -2.78
CA VAL A 698 11.12 31.10 -3.57
C VAL A 698 11.26 31.40 -5.07
N ARG A 699 10.55 32.42 -5.59
CA ARG A 699 10.65 32.83 -6.99
C ARG A 699 12.06 33.28 -7.38
N SER A 700 12.73 34.05 -6.52
CA SER A 700 14.11 34.49 -6.74
C SER A 700 15.11 33.34 -6.73
N ILE A 701 14.89 32.29 -5.92
CA ILE A 701 15.77 31.09 -5.90
C ILE A 701 15.57 30.27 -7.17
N ILE A 702 14.32 30.09 -7.63
CA ILE A 702 14.00 29.44 -8.93
C ILE A 702 14.74 30.18 -10.06
N GLN A 703 14.62 31.51 -10.13
CA GLN A 703 15.27 32.34 -11.16
C GLN A 703 16.80 32.39 -11.06
N ALA A 704 17.36 32.19 -9.86
CA ALA A 704 18.81 32.11 -9.65
C ALA A 704 19.42 30.74 -10.00
N THR A 705 18.59 29.75 -10.35
CA THR A 705 19.04 28.39 -10.66
C THR A 705 19.44 28.31 -12.13
N SER A 706 20.59 27.70 -12.43
CA SER A 706 21.23 27.70 -13.76
C SER A 706 20.59 26.72 -14.78
N MET A 707 19.27 26.56 -14.74
CA MET A 707 18.50 25.70 -15.65
C MET A 707 17.84 26.51 -16.78
N PRO A 708 17.44 25.87 -17.91
CA PRO A 708 16.77 26.55 -19.02
C PRO A 708 15.48 27.26 -18.58
N GLN A 709 15.19 28.44 -19.14
CA GLN A 709 14.02 29.23 -18.75
C GLN A 709 12.69 28.46 -18.91
N SER A 710 12.57 27.65 -19.97
CA SER A 710 11.37 26.83 -20.21
C SER A 710 11.06 25.87 -19.05
N VAL A 711 12.09 25.33 -18.40
CA VAL A 711 12.00 24.45 -17.24
C VAL A 711 11.58 25.22 -15.98
N LEU A 712 12.14 26.41 -15.78
CA LEU A 712 11.79 27.27 -14.65
C LEU A 712 10.31 27.71 -14.73
N ASP A 713 9.83 28.00 -15.94
CA ASP A 713 8.44 28.40 -16.19
C ASP A 713 7.42 27.29 -15.83
N LEU A 714 7.77 26.01 -15.99
CA LEU A 714 6.95 24.87 -15.51
C LEU A 714 6.78 24.92 -13.99
N THR A 715 7.83 25.24 -13.25
CA THR A 715 7.79 25.31 -11.77
C THR A 715 7.07 26.57 -11.29
N HIS A 716 7.18 27.67 -12.04
CA HIS A 716 6.39 28.88 -11.79
C HIS A 716 4.87 28.65 -11.89
N HIS A 717 4.39 27.60 -12.57
CA HIS A 717 2.97 27.23 -12.56
C HIS A 717 2.44 27.00 -11.15
N TYR A 718 3.09 26.14 -10.37
CA TYR A 718 2.64 25.79 -9.02
C TYR A 718 2.70 27.00 -8.08
N ALA A 719 3.70 27.88 -8.21
CA ALA A 719 3.74 29.14 -7.47
C ALA A 719 2.56 30.07 -7.85
N ALA A 720 2.22 30.16 -9.15
CA ALA A 720 1.05 30.92 -9.62
C ALA A 720 -0.29 30.31 -9.15
N LEU A 721 -0.36 28.99 -9.02
CA LEU A 721 -1.51 28.27 -8.47
C LEU A 721 -1.71 28.61 -6.98
N CYS A 722 -0.65 28.57 -6.16
CA CYS A 722 -0.68 29.01 -4.76
C CYS A 722 -1.12 30.48 -4.63
N ALA A 723 -0.61 31.37 -5.49
CA ALA A 723 -1.05 32.78 -5.52
C ALA A 723 -2.52 32.94 -5.92
N THR A 724 -3.01 32.13 -6.87
CA THR A 724 -4.43 32.13 -7.29
C THR A 724 -5.36 31.70 -6.15
N PHE A 725 -4.94 30.73 -5.34
CA PHE A 725 -5.66 30.28 -4.15
C PHE A 725 -5.46 31.17 -2.90
N ARG A 726 -4.60 32.19 -2.99
CA ARG A 726 -4.20 33.07 -1.88
C ARG A 726 -3.71 32.28 -0.66
N SER A 727 -2.81 31.32 -0.90
CA SER A 727 -2.13 30.58 0.17
C SER A 727 -1.30 31.54 1.05
N SER A 728 -1.12 31.21 2.32
CA SER A 728 -0.33 32.02 3.25
C SER A 728 1.09 32.25 2.71
N GLY A 729 1.61 33.48 2.83
CA GLY A 729 2.93 33.85 2.31
C GLY A 729 2.98 34.22 0.81
N THR A 730 1.82 34.34 0.14
CA THR A 730 1.72 34.77 -1.27
C THR A 730 1.49 36.28 -1.49
N ASP A 731 1.36 37.07 -0.43
CA ASP A 731 1.06 38.52 -0.49
C ASP A 731 2.25 39.43 -0.92
N GLY A 732 3.30 38.87 -1.53
CA GLY A 732 4.55 39.56 -1.87
C GLY A 732 5.03 39.37 -3.31
#